data_AF-A0AAN7B3U9-F1
#
_entry.id   AF-A0AAN7B3U9-F1
#
_cell.length_a   1.000
_cell.length_b   1.000
_cell.length_c   1.000
_cell.angle_alpha   90.00
_cell.angle_beta   90.00
_cell.angle_gamma   90.00
#
_symmetry.space_group_name_H-M   'P 1'
#
loop_
_entity.id
_entity.type
_entity.pdbx_description
1 polymer ?
#
loop_
_entity_poly.entity_id
_entity_poly.type
_entity_poly.pdbx_seq_one_letter_code
_entity_poly.pdbx_strand_id
1 'polypeptide(L)'
;MAANMFRHNIGPNGEVLEMRDLLGREVRGDPIVVNDTPLPISLSGEFLLFLNDNKLPNGRVNPLQNLRPEEVAMFGKPYREWAPAPFNNTRNPAESAANLFMFAFSGMEDLFDFSAILGGRFEGLSMVDYELGFNKQRAWGGLVPLSDRRLREKGLHQLDDSLPPKRFVYAIDHLEKTDVFLYFNIPERLGKMRKAYNRVYEHLAHFDQALASYYARRQEPRDPNSPGKAAELWAEFFFSRVEFMTTRAHQWYMSHANALHAQLVEMLRTQPPQAGDPRGGTRNQLEVLVQRRTKAELSLLIPLTGFKNPLAHWKRLSSPPIVNWTYHLNARGAFPIPAGTYPQDVGQRETVFTTRLQHLLQAQGNGSDDAIRRQTQAWAALDQVSSEMRGNMSVIPTPITEELWVTCLKARMTRSSDQQLVTYTHWGFVAYRLDYSHSHEEWSSFLAKFNSDVSAWAEAGNEEHVLGASSIKQSCKITWLDGRDHGIPENDIPAARRHFASLCETKSPLINSLLLAGDVFLVADRGAISSYLNPPSLPGQESIDTSDLKSHIVLVQGSNFNAEQAARDKEAPGYSGLVWVAGCALFEDVFPGLFMTLYEPKQLWNISACHPGGVYLGAPLAKYQWQLWKGFNELQFELIRVAMVELLDGSSLIGRQLRDARNGR
;
A
#
# COMPACT_ATOMS: atom_id res chain seq x y z
N MET A 1 6.68 17.26 -33.60
CA MET A 1 7.81 16.72 -32.82
C MET A 1 7.30 15.90 -31.61
N ALA A 2 6.32 15.01 -31.80
CA ALA A 2 5.62 14.33 -30.71
C ALA A 2 5.24 12.86 -31.04
N ALA A 3 6.11 12.13 -31.73
CA ALA A 3 5.76 10.81 -32.29
C ALA A 3 6.72 9.65 -31.94
N ASN A 4 7.67 9.82 -31.02
CA ASN A 4 8.69 8.78 -30.72
C ASN A 4 8.71 8.26 -29.27
N MET A 5 7.67 8.48 -28.45
CA MET A 5 7.74 8.15 -27.01
C MET A 5 7.36 6.72 -26.58
N PHE A 6 6.90 5.82 -27.46
CA PHE A 6 6.33 4.54 -26.97
C PHE A 6 6.66 3.32 -27.83
N ARG A 7 7.94 2.94 -27.92
CA ARG A 7 8.32 1.57 -28.28
C ARG A 7 9.51 1.10 -27.44
N HIS A 8 9.22 0.10 -26.59
CA HIS A 8 10.09 -0.91 -25.94
C HIS A 8 9.82 -1.05 -24.43
N ASN A 9 9.74 -2.31 -23.98
CA ASN A 9 9.50 -2.72 -22.59
C ASN A 9 10.62 -2.22 -21.68
N ILE A 10 10.40 -1.12 -20.98
CA ILE A 10 11.35 -0.57 -20.00
C ILE A 10 10.58 0.18 -18.90
N GLY A 11 11.11 0.20 -17.68
CA GLY A 11 10.57 1.01 -16.58
C GLY A 11 10.47 2.50 -16.93
N PRO A 12 9.89 3.35 -16.05
CA PRO A 12 9.46 4.72 -16.38
C PRO A 12 10.54 5.67 -16.90
N ASN A 13 11.82 5.26 -16.91
CA ASN A 13 12.95 6.01 -17.44
C ASN A 13 13.74 5.33 -18.58
N GLY A 14 13.32 4.19 -19.13
CA GLY A 14 14.07 3.61 -20.26
C GLY A 14 15.43 3.00 -19.94
N GLU A 15 15.81 2.87 -18.66
CA GLU A 15 17.07 2.22 -18.25
C GLU A 15 16.79 0.99 -17.37
N VAL A 16 17.49 -0.11 -17.67
CA VAL A 16 17.91 -1.03 -16.61
C VAL A 16 18.82 -0.19 -15.73
N LEU A 17 18.44 0.06 -14.47
CA LEU A 17 19.31 0.70 -13.51
C LEU A 17 20.48 -0.24 -13.19
N GLU A 18 21.46 -0.33 -14.08
CA GLU A 18 22.82 -0.64 -13.68
C GLU A 18 23.30 0.56 -12.84
N MET A 19 23.19 0.45 -11.51
CA MET A 19 23.76 1.42 -10.59
C MET A 19 25.28 1.37 -10.72
N ARG A 20 25.84 2.30 -11.51
CA ARG A 20 27.28 2.55 -11.57
C ARG A 20 27.63 3.74 -10.67
N ASP A 21 28.71 3.62 -9.89
CA ASP A 21 29.26 4.73 -9.11
C ASP A 21 29.80 5.85 -10.04
N LEU A 22 30.20 6.98 -9.45
CA LEU A 22 30.82 8.11 -10.18
C LEU A 22 32.17 7.76 -10.86
N LEU A 23 32.62 6.51 -10.75
CA LEU A 23 33.81 5.93 -11.39
C LEU A 23 33.46 4.81 -12.39
N GLY A 24 32.17 4.60 -12.69
CA GLY A 24 31.70 3.63 -13.68
C GLY A 24 31.67 2.17 -13.22
N ARG A 25 31.82 1.90 -11.92
CA ARG A 25 31.80 0.54 -11.34
C ARG A 25 30.39 0.17 -10.88
N GLU A 26 29.94 -1.05 -11.18
CA GLU A 26 28.69 -1.61 -10.63
C GLU A 26 28.73 -1.63 -9.10
N VAL A 27 27.77 -0.96 -8.45
CA VAL A 27 27.56 -1.04 -7.02
C VAL A 27 26.58 -2.17 -6.75
N ARG A 28 27.12 -3.32 -6.32
CA ARG A 28 26.36 -4.49 -5.83
C ARG A 28 25.60 -4.15 -4.54
N GLY A 29 24.41 -3.60 -4.69
CA GLY A 29 23.25 -4.08 -3.94
C GLY A 29 22.26 -4.49 -5.01
N ASP A 30 22.11 -5.79 -5.27
CA ASP A 30 21.13 -6.25 -6.25
C ASP A 30 19.76 -5.63 -5.88
N PRO A 31 18.99 -5.10 -6.84
CA PRO A 31 17.64 -4.63 -6.55
C PRO A 31 16.90 -5.77 -5.86
N ILE A 32 16.31 -5.51 -4.67
CA ILE A 32 15.49 -6.52 -4.01
C ILE A 32 14.28 -6.72 -4.93
N VAL A 33 14.19 -7.91 -5.52
CA VAL A 33 13.11 -8.26 -6.43
C VAL A 33 12.21 -9.25 -5.73
N VAL A 34 10.91 -9.05 -5.80
CA VAL A 34 9.92 -9.92 -5.17
C VAL A 34 9.02 -10.57 -6.21
N ASN A 35 8.51 -11.75 -5.85
CA ASN A 35 7.46 -12.40 -6.63
C ASN A 35 6.16 -11.61 -6.57
N ASP A 36 5.67 -11.23 -7.73
CA ASP A 36 4.40 -10.55 -7.94
C ASP A 36 3.34 -11.55 -8.41
N THR A 37 2.23 -11.62 -7.68
CA THR A 37 1.05 -12.39 -8.07
C THR A 37 0.06 -11.50 -8.82
N PRO A 38 -0.70 -12.04 -9.79
CA PRO A 38 -1.69 -11.25 -10.55
C PRO A 38 -2.76 -10.62 -9.65
N LEU A 39 -3.13 -11.32 -8.57
CA LEU A 39 -4.03 -10.86 -7.52
C LEU A 39 -3.34 -11.02 -6.16
N PRO A 40 -3.43 -10.04 -5.25
CA PRO A 40 -2.93 -10.19 -3.89
C PRO A 40 -3.55 -11.38 -3.18
N ILE A 41 -2.73 -12.13 -2.45
CA ILE A 41 -3.22 -13.26 -1.65
C ILE A 41 -4.16 -12.77 -0.54
N SER A 42 -3.94 -11.57 0.02
CA SER A 42 -4.82 -10.97 1.04
C SER A 42 -6.28 -10.86 0.61
N LEU A 43 -6.55 -10.58 -0.67
CA LEU A 43 -7.91 -10.51 -1.21
C LEU A 43 -8.69 -11.81 -1.05
N SER A 44 -8.01 -12.96 -1.03
CA SER A 44 -8.65 -14.26 -0.84
C SER A 44 -9.28 -14.36 0.55
N GLY A 45 -8.53 -14.02 1.60
CA GLY A 45 -9.02 -14.00 2.98
C GLY A 45 -10.10 -12.94 3.20
N GLU A 46 -9.94 -11.77 2.58
CA GLU A 46 -10.92 -10.69 2.67
C GLU A 46 -12.24 -11.03 1.96
N PHE A 47 -12.19 -11.74 0.83
CA PHE A 47 -13.40 -12.25 0.17
C PHE A 47 -14.14 -13.25 1.05
N LEU A 48 -13.43 -14.16 1.72
CA LEU A 48 -14.04 -15.10 2.67
C LEU A 48 -14.69 -14.40 3.86
N LEU A 49 -14.10 -13.31 4.35
CA LEU A 49 -14.72 -12.47 5.37
C LEU A 49 -15.97 -11.76 4.84
N PHE A 50 -15.92 -11.25 3.61
CA PHE A 50 -17.07 -10.65 2.95
C PHE A 50 -18.25 -11.63 2.80
N LEU A 51 -17.98 -12.89 2.44
CA LEU A 51 -19.01 -13.95 2.38
C LEU A 51 -19.71 -14.18 3.73
N ASN A 52 -19.07 -13.81 4.85
CA ASN A 52 -19.67 -13.89 6.17
C ASN A 52 -20.41 -12.59 6.57
N ASP A 53 -19.82 -11.42 6.29
CA ASP A 53 -20.27 -10.15 6.88
C ASP A 53 -21.15 -9.29 5.93
N ASN A 54 -21.24 -9.68 4.65
CA ASN A 54 -22.04 -9.04 3.58
C ASN A 54 -21.78 -7.54 3.33
N LYS A 55 -20.61 -7.04 3.76
CA LYS A 55 -20.20 -5.64 3.59
C LYS A 55 -19.16 -5.54 2.48
N LEU A 56 -19.47 -4.74 1.46
CA LEU A 56 -18.55 -4.48 0.37
C LEU A 56 -17.39 -3.57 0.82
N PRO A 57 -16.22 -3.64 0.16
CA PRO A 57 -15.08 -2.76 0.43
C PRO A 57 -15.39 -1.26 0.44
N ASN A 58 -16.38 -0.82 -0.33
CA ASN A 58 -16.83 0.58 -0.39
C ASN A 58 -17.85 0.96 0.70
N GLY A 59 -18.03 0.12 1.72
CA GLY A 59 -18.98 0.33 2.81
C GLY A 59 -20.44 0.13 2.43
N ARG A 60 -20.77 -0.14 1.16
CA ARG A 60 -22.13 -0.41 0.71
C ARG A 60 -22.56 -1.80 1.17
N VAL A 61 -23.85 -1.94 1.46
CA VAL A 61 -24.46 -3.25 1.65
C VAL A 61 -24.52 -3.93 0.28
N ASN A 62 -24.03 -5.15 0.21
CA ASN A 62 -24.13 -5.95 -1.00
C ASN A 62 -25.62 -6.19 -1.34
N PRO A 63 -26.07 -5.85 -2.57
CA PRO A 63 -27.45 -6.09 -2.98
C PRO A 63 -27.77 -7.58 -3.14
N LEU A 64 -26.73 -8.43 -3.26
CA LEU A 64 -26.89 -9.87 -3.32
C LEU A 64 -26.96 -10.45 -1.90
N GLN A 65 -27.77 -11.48 -1.73
CA GLN A 65 -27.78 -12.24 -0.48
C GLN A 65 -26.52 -13.12 -0.41
N ASN A 66 -25.87 -13.21 0.74
CA ASN A 66 -24.68 -14.06 0.91
C ASN A 66 -25.01 -15.56 0.87
N LEU A 67 -23.96 -16.37 0.69
CA LEU A 67 -24.04 -17.83 0.83
C LEU A 67 -24.52 -18.22 2.23
N ARG A 68 -25.27 -19.32 2.32
CA ARG A 68 -25.69 -19.88 3.61
C ARG A 68 -24.47 -20.44 4.35
N PRO A 69 -24.48 -20.49 5.70
CA PRO A 69 -23.37 -21.09 6.46
C PRO A 69 -23.00 -22.52 6.03
N GLU A 70 -24.00 -23.32 5.64
CA GLU A 70 -23.80 -24.67 5.10
C GLU A 70 -23.08 -24.68 3.74
N GLU A 71 -23.40 -23.72 2.87
CA GLU A 71 -22.76 -23.55 1.55
C GLU A 71 -21.31 -23.07 1.73
N VAL A 72 -21.07 -22.14 2.67
CA VAL A 72 -19.71 -21.71 3.05
C VAL A 72 -18.90 -22.89 3.59
N ALA A 73 -19.51 -23.79 4.38
CA ALA A 73 -18.84 -25.01 4.84
C ALA A 73 -18.52 -25.98 3.69
N MET A 74 -19.34 -26.05 2.65
CA MET A 74 -19.07 -26.87 1.45
C MET A 74 -17.94 -26.29 0.60
N PHE A 75 -17.73 -24.97 0.61
CA PHE A 75 -16.66 -24.30 -0.13
C PHE A 75 -15.27 -24.89 0.16
N GLY A 76 -15.00 -25.22 1.44
CA GLY A 76 -13.75 -25.84 1.87
C GLY A 76 -13.68 -27.36 1.69
N LYS A 77 -14.81 -28.04 1.50
CA LYS A 77 -14.87 -29.51 1.42
C LYS A 77 -14.58 -30.01 0.01
N PRO A 78 -13.81 -31.10 -0.16
CA PRO A 78 -13.62 -31.72 -1.46
C PRO A 78 -14.96 -32.07 -2.13
N TYR A 79 -15.09 -31.81 -3.43
CA TYR A 79 -16.34 -32.05 -4.16
C TYR A 79 -16.81 -33.50 -4.08
N ARG A 80 -15.87 -34.46 -4.05
CA ARG A 80 -16.17 -35.90 -3.89
C ARG A 80 -16.98 -36.24 -2.63
N GLU A 81 -16.94 -35.41 -1.59
CA GLU A 81 -17.56 -35.67 -0.29
C GLU A 81 -19.03 -35.24 -0.23
N TRP A 82 -19.44 -34.27 -1.06
CA TRP A 82 -20.76 -33.65 -0.94
C TRP A 82 -21.44 -33.41 -2.29
N ALA A 83 -20.69 -33.15 -3.35
CA ALA A 83 -21.26 -32.78 -4.63
C ALA A 83 -21.82 -34.02 -5.34
N PRO A 84 -22.86 -33.89 -6.19
CA PRO A 84 -23.32 -35.00 -6.99
C PRO A 84 -22.57 -35.15 -8.32
N ALA A 85 -22.71 -36.29 -8.99
CA ALA A 85 -22.17 -36.47 -10.34
C ALA A 85 -22.74 -35.43 -11.33
N PRO A 86 -21.93 -34.89 -12.26
CA PRO A 86 -20.53 -35.26 -12.54
C PRO A 86 -19.48 -34.59 -11.63
N PHE A 87 -19.87 -33.65 -10.76
CA PHE A 87 -18.97 -32.81 -9.97
C PHE A 87 -18.16 -33.57 -8.91
N ASN A 88 -18.63 -34.74 -8.47
CA ASN A 88 -17.87 -35.59 -7.55
C ASN A 88 -16.74 -36.40 -8.21
N ASN A 89 -16.68 -36.44 -9.55
CA ASN A 89 -15.67 -37.18 -10.29
C ASN A 89 -14.46 -36.27 -10.61
N THR A 90 -13.79 -35.80 -9.55
CA THR A 90 -12.62 -34.92 -9.66
C THR A 90 -11.36 -35.75 -9.93
N ARG A 91 -10.42 -35.19 -10.70
CA ARG A 91 -9.12 -35.84 -10.94
C ARG A 91 -8.27 -35.87 -9.68
N ASN A 92 -8.34 -34.80 -8.88
CA ASN A 92 -7.67 -34.72 -7.60
C ASN A 92 -8.70 -34.97 -6.48
N PRO A 93 -8.46 -35.96 -5.59
CA PRO A 93 -9.36 -36.23 -4.47
C PRO A 93 -9.47 -35.09 -3.45
N ALA A 94 -8.50 -34.18 -3.40
CA ALA A 94 -8.51 -32.99 -2.54
C ALA A 94 -9.11 -31.75 -3.23
N GLU A 95 -9.68 -31.88 -4.43
CA GLU A 95 -10.23 -30.75 -5.19
C GLU A 95 -11.49 -30.18 -4.52
N SER A 96 -11.39 -28.93 -4.08
CA SER A 96 -12.47 -28.14 -3.48
C SER A 96 -12.52 -26.75 -4.13
N ALA A 97 -13.63 -26.04 -3.99
CA ALA A 97 -13.75 -24.67 -4.45
C ALA A 97 -12.70 -23.75 -3.81
N ALA A 98 -12.46 -23.91 -2.50
CA ALA A 98 -11.43 -23.16 -1.77
C ALA A 98 -10.03 -23.40 -2.32
N ASN A 99 -9.66 -24.65 -2.62
CA ASN A 99 -8.35 -24.97 -3.16
C ASN A 99 -8.18 -24.33 -4.54
N LEU A 100 -9.10 -24.56 -5.47
CA LEU A 100 -9.08 -23.97 -6.82
C LEU A 100 -9.04 -22.43 -6.77
N PHE A 101 -9.82 -21.84 -5.87
CA PHE A 101 -9.81 -20.41 -5.58
C PHE A 101 -8.41 -19.93 -5.17
N MET A 102 -7.78 -20.55 -4.16
CA MET A 102 -6.45 -20.16 -3.69
C MET A 102 -5.36 -20.27 -4.77
N PHE A 103 -5.39 -21.32 -5.61
CA PHE A 103 -4.41 -21.48 -6.67
C PHE A 103 -4.49 -20.40 -7.74
N ALA A 104 -5.69 -19.90 -8.03
CA ALA A 104 -5.88 -18.80 -8.97
C ALA A 104 -5.25 -17.48 -8.45
N PHE A 105 -5.29 -17.23 -7.13
CA PHE A 105 -4.61 -16.07 -6.52
C PHE A 105 -3.10 -16.22 -6.53
N SER A 106 -2.59 -17.42 -6.25
CA SER A 106 -1.14 -17.63 -6.19
C SER A 106 -0.47 -17.64 -7.57
N GLY A 107 -1.25 -17.61 -8.65
CA GLY A 107 -0.73 -17.74 -10.02
C GLY A 107 -0.10 -19.11 -10.27
N MET A 108 -0.44 -20.12 -9.46
CA MET A 108 0.14 -21.47 -9.49
C MET A 108 -0.86 -22.53 -9.96
N GLU A 109 -1.94 -22.16 -10.64
CA GLU A 109 -2.89 -23.14 -11.19
C GLU A 109 -2.24 -24.12 -12.16
N ASP A 110 -1.15 -23.70 -12.81
CA ASP A 110 -0.36 -24.55 -13.70
C ASP A 110 0.30 -25.74 -12.93
N LEU A 111 0.30 -25.74 -11.58
CA LEU A 111 0.68 -26.91 -10.78
C LEU A 111 -0.30 -28.09 -10.88
N PHE A 112 -1.51 -27.89 -11.40
CA PHE A 112 -2.43 -29.00 -11.71
C PHE A 112 -2.20 -29.57 -13.11
N ASP A 113 -1.38 -28.89 -13.92
CA ASP A 113 -0.94 -29.38 -15.22
C ASP A 113 0.50 -29.88 -15.13
N PHE A 114 0.64 -31.20 -15.08
CA PHE A 114 1.95 -31.88 -15.00
C PHE A 114 2.90 -31.46 -16.14
N SER A 115 2.37 -31.02 -17.29
CA SER A 115 3.16 -30.54 -18.42
C SER A 115 3.79 -29.16 -18.17
N ALA A 116 3.11 -28.28 -17.41
CA ALA A 116 3.62 -26.97 -17.05
C ALA A 116 4.69 -27.05 -15.93
N ILE A 117 4.55 -28.00 -15.01
CA ILE A 117 5.57 -28.32 -13.98
C ILE A 117 6.90 -28.72 -14.64
N LEU A 118 6.85 -29.64 -15.60
CA LEU A 118 8.05 -30.11 -16.31
C LEU A 118 8.65 -29.03 -17.23
N GLY A 119 7.83 -28.07 -17.68
CA GLY A 119 8.25 -26.95 -18.50
C GLY A 119 8.85 -25.76 -17.73
N GLY A 120 8.76 -25.74 -16.40
CA GLY A 120 9.34 -24.70 -15.54
C GLY A 120 8.76 -23.29 -15.76
N ARG A 121 7.58 -23.16 -16.36
CA ARG A 121 6.95 -21.87 -16.69
C ARG A 121 5.71 -21.65 -15.83
N PHE A 122 5.85 -20.86 -14.78
CA PHE A 122 4.72 -20.29 -14.05
C PHE A 122 4.29 -19.00 -14.74
N GLU A 123 3.36 -19.07 -15.69
CA GLU A 123 2.97 -17.90 -16.50
C GLU A 123 2.34 -16.76 -15.67
N GLY A 124 1.83 -17.09 -14.47
CA GLY A 124 1.17 -16.15 -13.57
C GLY A 124 2.12 -15.27 -12.75
N LEU A 125 3.33 -15.75 -12.43
CA LEU A 125 4.26 -15.03 -11.55
C LEU A 125 5.13 -14.06 -12.33
N SER A 126 5.56 -12.99 -11.68
CA SER A 126 6.46 -12.01 -12.27
C SER A 126 7.36 -11.38 -11.23
N MET A 127 8.58 -11.03 -11.60
CA MET A 127 9.49 -10.35 -10.69
C MET A 127 9.28 -8.84 -10.81
N VAL A 128 9.13 -8.16 -9.67
CA VAL A 128 9.03 -6.70 -9.60
C VAL A 128 9.99 -6.15 -8.55
N ASP A 129 10.40 -4.89 -8.74
CA ASP A 129 11.09 -4.15 -7.70
C ASP A 129 10.27 -4.16 -6.39
N TYR A 130 10.98 -4.35 -5.27
CA TYR A 130 10.39 -4.45 -3.95
C TYR A 130 9.46 -3.27 -3.61
N GLU A 131 9.88 -2.04 -3.92
CA GLU A 131 9.10 -0.84 -3.63
C GLU A 131 7.78 -0.83 -4.41
N LEU A 132 7.83 -1.23 -5.67
CA LEU A 132 6.66 -1.34 -6.52
C LEU A 132 5.71 -2.42 -5.99
N GLY A 133 6.24 -3.59 -5.62
CA GLY A 133 5.47 -4.66 -4.99
C GLY A 133 4.80 -4.20 -3.69
N PHE A 134 5.54 -3.49 -2.84
CA PHE A 134 5.03 -2.95 -1.58
C PHE A 134 3.90 -1.92 -1.81
N ASN A 135 4.10 -0.95 -2.72
CA ASN A 135 3.09 0.03 -3.08
C ASN A 135 1.84 -0.61 -3.73
N LYS A 136 2.03 -1.69 -4.49
CA LYS A 136 0.93 -2.45 -5.08
C LYS A 136 0.04 -3.04 -4.00
N GLN A 137 0.61 -3.69 -2.98
CA GLN A 137 -0.14 -4.27 -1.87
C GLN A 137 -0.90 -3.19 -1.08
N ARG A 138 -0.24 -2.06 -0.81
CA ARG A 138 -0.87 -0.89 -0.16
C ARG A 138 -2.06 -0.36 -0.94
N ALA A 139 -1.92 -0.19 -2.25
CA ALA A 139 -3.00 0.29 -3.11
C ALA A 139 -4.20 -0.67 -3.07
N TRP A 140 -3.97 -1.99 -3.10
CA TRP A 140 -5.04 -2.99 -2.93
C TRP A 140 -5.72 -2.95 -1.56
N GLY A 141 -4.99 -2.59 -0.51
CA GLY A 141 -5.54 -2.33 0.82
C GLY A 141 -6.22 -0.97 0.97
N GLY A 142 -6.22 -0.14 -0.09
CA GLY A 142 -6.77 1.22 -0.04
C GLY A 142 -5.96 2.18 0.82
N LEU A 143 -4.71 1.83 1.17
CA LEU A 143 -3.80 2.71 1.91
C LEU A 143 -3.22 3.76 0.95
N VAL A 144 -3.21 5.01 1.40
CA VAL A 144 -2.60 6.11 0.65
C VAL A 144 -1.08 6.09 0.77
N PRO A 145 -0.35 6.71 -0.18
CA PRO A 145 1.11 6.82 -0.08
C PRO A 145 1.58 7.57 1.16
N LEU A 146 0.83 8.56 1.65
CA LEU A 146 1.21 9.27 2.86
C LEU A 146 -0.07 9.77 3.54
N SER A 147 -0.20 9.55 4.85
CA SER A 147 -1.29 10.15 5.61
C SER A 147 -1.16 11.67 5.62
N ASP A 148 -2.29 12.37 5.76
CA ASP A 148 -2.30 13.83 5.81
C ASP A 148 -1.46 14.36 6.99
N ARG A 149 -1.47 13.65 8.12
CA ARG A 149 -0.61 13.94 9.28
C ARG A 149 0.86 13.93 8.89
N ARG A 150 1.34 12.83 8.30
CA ARG A 150 2.76 12.68 7.94
C ARG A 150 3.17 13.65 6.84
N LEU A 151 2.27 13.94 5.91
CA LEU A 151 2.48 14.96 4.88
C LEU A 151 2.65 16.35 5.52
N ARG A 152 1.87 16.66 6.56
CA ARG A 152 1.99 17.89 7.34
C ARG A 152 3.28 17.93 8.18
N GLU A 153 3.62 16.85 8.88
CA GLU A 153 4.86 16.73 9.66
C GLU A 153 6.12 16.90 8.80
N LYS A 154 6.07 16.42 7.56
CA LYS A 154 7.13 16.59 6.57
C LYS A 154 7.09 17.95 5.86
N GLY A 155 6.15 18.83 6.20
CA GLY A 155 6.01 20.15 5.57
C GLY A 155 5.74 20.10 4.06
N LEU A 156 5.29 18.97 3.52
CA LEU A 156 5.12 18.78 2.06
C LEU A 156 3.84 19.46 1.54
N HIS A 157 2.93 19.79 2.44
CA HIS A 157 1.76 20.60 2.16
C HIS A 157 2.08 22.10 2.01
N GLN A 158 3.31 22.55 2.28
CA GLN A 158 3.69 23.96 2.26
C GLN A 158 4.87 24.21 1.31
N LEU A 159 4.75 25.29 0.54
CA LEU A 159 5.79 25.82 -0.34
C LEU A 159 6.22 27.19 0.18
N ASP A 160 6.93 27.22 1.32
CA ASP A 160 7.50 28.45 1.89
C ASP A 160 9.01 28.55 1.63
N ASP A 161 9.50 29.77 1.39
CA ASP A 161 10.90 30.12 1.16
C ASP A 161 11.78 29.88 2.41
N SER A 162 11.17 29.78 3.60
CA SER A 162 11.87 29.45 4.86
C SER A 162 12.24 27.96 4.98
N LEU A 163 11.74 27.10 4.09
CA LEU A 163 11.95 25.65 4.09
C LEU A 163 12.99 25.22 3.03
N PRO A 164 13.59 24.01 3.13
CA PRO A 164 14.64 23.57 2.22
C PRO A 164 14.21 23.61 0.74
N PRO A 165 15.10 24.01 -0.19
CA PRO A 165 14.77 24.37 -1.59
C PRO A 165 14.22 23.23 -2.48
N LYS A 166 13.96 22.03 -1.94
CA LYS A 166 13.50 20.84 -2.67
C LYS A 166 12.13 20.32 -2.21
N ARG A 167 11.36 21.08 -1.41
CA ARG A 167 10.01 20.69 -0.93
C ARG A 167 9.04 20.34 -2.04
N PHE A 168 8.96 21.15 -3.10
CA PHE A 168 8.12 20.84 -4.26
C PHE A 168 8.49 19.50 -4.90
N VAL A 169 9.79 19.22 -5.06
CA VAL A 169 10.28 17.96 -5.63
C VAL A 169 9.85 16.77 -4.76
N TYR A 170 9.98 16.88 -3.44
CA TYR A 170 9.51 15.85 -2.51
C TYR A 170 7.99 15.63 -2.59
N ALA A 171 7.21 16.71 -2.64
CA ALA A 171 5.77 16.63 -2.74
C ALA A 171 5.35 15.93 -4.04
N ILE A 172 5.98 16.27 -5.17
CA ILE A 172 5.77 15.59 -6.45
C ILE A 172 6.15 14.11 -6.38
N ASP A 173 7.31 13.75 -5.82
CA ASP A 173 7.75 12.35 -5.73
C ASP A 173 6.77 11.50 -4.90
N HIS A 174 6.20 12.07 -3.83
CA HIS A 174 5.14 11.42 -3.07
C HIS A 174 3.85 11.25 -3.86
N LEU A 175 3.45 12.24 -4.67
CA LEU A 175 2.32 12.10 -5.60
C LEU A 175 2.57 10.97 -6.62
N GLU A 176 3.81 10.84 -7.11
CA GLU A 176 4.22 9.79 -8.05
C GLU A 176 4.18 8.38 -7.47
N LYS A 177 4.07 8.18 -6.14
CA LYS A 177 3.84 6.84 -5.57
C LYS A 177 2.51 6.22 -6.01
N THR A 178 1.58 7.05 -6.49
CA THR A 178 0.36 6.59 -7.17
C THR A 178 0.60 6.03 -8.58
N ASP A 179 1.81 6.16 -9.13
CA ASP A 179 2.20 5.57 -10.43
C ASP A 179 2.20 4.04 -10.42
N VAL A 180 2.00 3.40 -9.26
CA VAL A 180 1.67 1.97 -9.19
C VAL A 180 0.47 1.61 -10.09
N PHE A 181 -0.44 2.55 -10.34
CA PHE A 181 -1.52 2.34 -11.29
C PHE A 181 -1.08 2.28 -12.75
N LEU A 182 0.05 2.89 -13.14
CA LEU A 182 0.65 2.64 -14.46
C LEU A 182 1.03 1.17 -14.59
N TYR A 183 1.60 0.58 -13.53
CA TYR A 183 1.95 -0.83 -13.51
C TYR A 183 0.73 -1.73 -13.71
N PHE A 184 -0.38 -1.46 -13.00
CA PHE A 184 -1.65 -2.18 -13.20
C PHE A 184 -2.17 -2.07 -14.64
N ASN A 185 -1.88 -0.96 -15.32
CA ASN A 185 -2.34 -0.67 -16.67
C ASN A 185 -1.42 -1.16 -17.78
N ILE A 186 -0.22 -1.71 -17.47
CA ILE A 186 0.63 -2.34 -18.47
C ILE A 186 -0.18 -3.50 -19.10
N PRO A 187 -0.33 -3.57 -20.44
CA PRO A 187 -1.21 -4.54 -21.08
C PRO A 187 -0.97 -5.99 -20.67
N GLU A 188 0.30 -6.38 -20.49
CA GLU A 188 0.67 -7.71 -19.99
C GLU A 188 0.18 -7.95 -18.56
N ARG A 189 0.36 -6.97 -17.66
CA ARG A 189 -0.04 -7.05 -16.24
C ARG A 189 -1.56 -7.07 -16.09
N LEU A 190 -2.25 -6.19 -16.80
CA LEU A 190 -3.70 -6.17 -16.87
C LEU A 190 -4.26 -7.48 -17.43
N GLY A 191 -3.61 -8.03 -18.47
CA GLY A 191 -3.95 -9.33 -19.04
C GLY A 191 -3.83 -10.47 -18.03
N LYS A 192 -2.73 -10.51 -17.26
CA LYS A 192 -2.52 -11.48 -16.17
C LYS A 192 -3.57 -11.35 -15.07
N MET A 193 -3.85 -10.14 -14.60
CA MET A 193 -4.89 -9.87 -13.60
C MET A 193 -6.28 -10.31 -14.09
N ARG A 194 -6.62 -9.98 -15.35
CA ARG A 194 -7.88 -10.39 -16.00
C ARG A 194 -7.99 -11.91 -16.10
N LYS A 195 -6.92 -12.59 -16.51
CA LYS A 195 -6.86 -14.06 -16.59
C LYS A 195 -7.12 -14.68 -15.22
N ALA A 196 -6.43 -14.22 -14.18
CA ALA A 196 -6.60 -14.71 -12.81
C ALA A 196 -8.02 -14.47 -12.28
N TYR A 197 -8.56 -13.25 -12.42
CA TYR A 197 -9.94 -12.95 -12.04
C TYR A 197 -10.96 -13.84 -12.75
N ASN A 198 -10.81 -14.02 -14.08
CA ASN A 198 -11.73 -14.83 -14.87
C ASN A 198 -11.70 -16.30 -14.45
N ARG A 199 -10.54 -16.82 -14.08
CA ARG A 199 -10.39 -18.18 -13.55
C ARG A 199 -11.04 -18.34 -12.18
N VAL A 200 -10.82 -17.40 -11.25
CA VAL A 200 -11.55 -17.36 -9.96
C VAL A 200 -13.06 -17.41 -10.22
N TYR A 201 -13.55 -16.56 -11.11
CA TYR A 201 -14.96 -16.52 -11.48
C TYR A 201 -15.47 -17.87 -12.03
N GLU A 202 -14.69 -18.54 -12.88
CA GLU A 202 -15.03 -19.86 -13.43
C GLU A 202 -15.09 -20.94 -12.36
N HIS A 203 -14.12 -20.99 -11.44
CA HIS A 203 -14.12 -21.95 -10.33
C HIS A 203 -15.32 -21.76 -9.41
N LEU A 204 -15.67 -20.51 -9.12
CA LEU A 204 -16.86 -20.18 -8.33
C LEU A 204 -18.16 -20.51 -9.08
N ALA A 205 -18.20 -20.30 -10.40
CA ALA A 205 -19.35 -20.68 -11.21
C ALA A 205 -19.53 -22.21 -11.27
N HIS A 206 -18.42 -22.96 -11.27
CA HIS A 206 -18.45 -24.42 -11.15
C HIS A 206 -19.00 -24.86 -9.79
N PHE A 207 -18.56 -24.21 -8.71
CA PHE A 207 -19.11 -24.41 -7.37
C PHE A 207 -20.62 -24.13 -7.31
N ASP A 208 -21.08 -23.04 -7.93
CA ASP A 208 -22.50 -22.69 -8.01
C ASP A 208 -23.34 -23.78 -8.73
N GLN A 209 -22.79 -24.40 -9.78
CA GLN A 209 -23.45 -25.51 -10.50
C GLN A 209 -23.50 -26.78 -9.65
N ALA A 210 -22.44 -27.08 -8.90
CA ALA A 210 -22.40 -28.21 -7.98
C ALA A 210 -23.43 -28.03 -6.84
N LEU A 211 -23.55 -26.83 -6.27
CA LEU A 211 -24.57 -26.49 -5.28
C LEU A 211 -25.99 -26.63 -5.85
N ALA A 212 -26.24 -26.10 -7.06
CA ALA A 212 -27.54 -26.23 -7.71
C ALA A 212 -27.93 -27.71 -7.90
N SER A 213 -26.97 -28.54 -8.31
CA SER A 213 -27.17 -29.98 -8.48
C SER A 213 -27.42 -30.69 -7.15
N TYR A 214 -26.76 -30.27 -6.08
CA TYR A 214 -26.94 -30.81 -4.74
C TYR A 214 -28.36 -30.61 -4.22
N TYR A 215 -28.88 -29.38 -4.27
CA TYR A 215 -30.23 -29.05 -3.84
C TYR A 215 -31.29 -29.71 -4.73
N ALA A 216 -31.07 -29.75 -6.05
CA ALA A 216 -31.96 -30.43 -6.98
C ALA A 216 -32.16 -31.92 -6.63
N ARG A 217 -31.10 -32.61 -6.20
CA ARG A 217 -31.20 -34.02 -5.76
C ARG A 217 -31.97 -34.22 -4.47
N ARG A 218 -31.92 -33.25 -3.56
CA ARG A 218 -32.64 -33.31 -2.29
C ARG A 218 -34.11 -32.97 -2.40
N GLN A 219 -34.57 -32.52 -3.58
CA GLN A 219 -35.92 -31.96 -3.78
C GLN A 219 -36.22 -30.81 -2.81
N GLU A 220 -35.16 -30.19 -2.27
CA GLU A 220 -35.22 -28.97 -1.50
C GLU A 220 -34.95 -27.87 -2.51
N PRO A 221 -35.98 -27.19 -3.06
CA PRO A 221 -35.73 -26.07 -3.93
C PRO A 221 -34.87 -25.08 -3.16
N ARG A 222 -33.69 -24.79 -3.70
CA ARG A 222 -32.97 -23.56 -3.33
C ARG A 222 -33.97 -22.45 -3.63
N ASP A 223 -34.47 -21.78 -2.59
CA ASP A 223 -35.54 -20.79 -2.70
C ASP A 223 -35.29 -19.90 -3.93
N PRO A 224 -36.21 -19.79 -4.89
CA PRO A 224 -36.01 -18.98 -6.10
C PRO A 224 -35.71 -17.50 -5.81
N ASN A 225 -35.96 -17.04 -4.58
CA ASN A 225 -35.61 -15.72 -4.06
C ASN A 225 -34.33 -15.71 -3.18
N SER A 226 -33.50 -16.76 -3.16
CA SER A 226 -32.30 -16.89 -2.30
C SER A 226 -31.21 -17.79 -2.93
N PRO A 227 -29.89 -17.65 -2.66
CA PRO A 227 -29.01 -16.50 -2.38
C PRO A 227 -28.16 -16.12 -3.63
N GLY A 228 -27.29 -15.10 -3.52
CA GLY A 228 -26.33 -14.73 -4.55
C GLY A 228 -25.40 -15.88 -4.92
N LYS A 229 -25.12 -16.05 -6.22
CA LYS A 229 -24.14 -17.02 -6.71
C LYS A 229 -22.74 -16.61 -6.26
N ALA A 230 -21.92 -17.56 -5.83
CA ALA A 230 -20.55 -17.30 -5.39
C ALA A 230 -19.75 -16.54 -6.45
N ALA A 231 -19.94 -16.86 -7.74
CA ALA A 231 -19.31 -16.14 -8.83
C ALA A 231 -19.78 -14.67 -8.96
N GLU A 232 -21.06 -14.41 -8.70
CA GLU A 232 -21.63 -13.05 -8.73
C GLU A 232 -21.19 -12.25 -7.50
N LEU A 233 -21.12 -12.88 -6.32
CA LEU A 233 -20.55 -12.30 -5.09
C LEU A 233 -19.08 -11.92 -5.27
N TRP A 234 -18.29 -12.76 -5.95
CA TRP A 234 -16.91 -12.44 -6.30
C TRP A 234 -16.80 -11.24 -7.24
N ALA A 235 -17.65 -11.16 -8.26
CA ALA A 235 -17.70 -10.00 -9.14
C ALA A 235 -18.01 -8.72 -8.37
N GLU A 236 -19.05 -8.72 -7.53
CA GLU A 236 -19.42 -7.58 -6.68
C GLU A 236 -18.27 -7.15 -5.76
N PHE A 237 -17.67 -8.09 -5.05
CA PHE A 237 -16.54 -7.83 -4.16
C PHE A 237 -15.34 -7.25 -4.90
N PHE A 238 -14.92 -7.90 -5.99
CA PHE A 238 -13.72 -7.52 -6.74
C PHE A 238 -13.88 -6.14 -7.39
N PHE A 239 -15.01 -5.86 -8.03
CA PHE A 239 -15.21 -4.56 -8.67
C PHE A 239 -15.40 -3.45 -7.64
N SER A 240 -16.07 -3.72 -6.52
CA SER A 240 -16.11 -2.78 -5.39
C SER A 240 -14.72 -2.50 -4.82
N ARG A 241 -13.84 -3.51 -4.77
CA ARG A 241 -12.45 -3.32 -4.37
C ARG A 241 -11.69 -2.40 -5.33
N VAL A 242 -11.80 -2.66 -6.64
CA VAL A 242 -11.15 -1.84 -7.68
C VAL A 242 -11.68 -0.40 -7.64
N GLU A 243 -12.99 -0.20 -7.47
CA GLU A 243 -13.62 1.11 -7.25
C GLU A 243 -12.98 1.84 -6.08
N PHE A 244 -12.90 1.16 -4.94
CA PHE A 244 -12.41 1.75 -3.70
C PHE A 244 -10.96 2.20 -3.86
N MET A 245 -10.07 1.32 -4.32
CA MET A 245 -8.65 1.64 -4.43
C MET A 245 -8.38 2.77 -5.44
N THR A 246 -9.07 2.77 -6.59
CA THR A 246 -8.90 3.80 -7.62
C THR A 246 -9.47 5.14 -7.16
N THR A 247 -10.64 5.13 -6.52
CA THR A 247 -11.30 6.34 -5.98
C THR A 247 -10.49 6.94 -4.84
N ARG A 248 -10.02 6.12 -3.89
CA ARG A 248 -9.22 6.59 -2.75
C ARG A 248 -7.90 7.19 -3.19
N ALA A 249 -7.18 6.53 -4.11
CA ALA A 249 -5.93 7.04 -4.66
C ALA A 249 -6.15 8.35 -5.44
N HIS A 250 -7.22 8.44 -6.23
CA HIS A 250 -7.56 9.66 -6.96
C HIS A 250 -7.93 10.82 -6.03
N GLN A 251 -8.81 10.61 -5.04
CA GLN A 251 -9.18 11.62 -4.06
C GLN A 251 -7.96 12.15 -3.30
N TRP A 252 -7.09 11.25 -2.84
CA TRP A 252 -5.85 11.64 -2.18
C TRP A 252 -4.95 12.45 -3.11
N TYR A 253 -4.70 11.97 -4.34
CA TYR A 253 -3.85 12.68 -5.30
C TYR A 253 -4.39 14.07 -5.60
N MET A 254 -5.68 14.18 -5.93
CA MET A 254 -6.30 15.43 -6.35
C MET A 254 -6.37 16.45 -5.22
N SER A 255 -6.67 16.02 -3.98
CA SER A 255 -6.64 16.92 -2.81
C SER A 255 -5.27 17.61 -2.68
N HIS A 256 -4.20 16.82 -2.74
CA HIS A 256 -2.83 17.33 -2.56
C HIS A 256 -2.32 18.12 -3.78
N ALA A 257 -2.62 17.67 -5.00
CA ALA A 257 -2.28 18.40 -6.21
C ALA A 257 -3.01 19.76 -6.27
N ASN A 258 -4.28 19.82 -5.88
CA ASN A 258 -5.04 21.07 -5.81
C ASN A 258 -4.47 22.02 -4.75
N ALA A 259 -4.09 21.52 -3.58
CA ALA A 259 -3.45 22.32 -2.53
C ALA A 259 -2.11 22.92 -2.98
N LEU A 260 -1.27 22.15 -3.68
CA LEU A 260 -0.02 22.64 -4.26
C LEU A 260 -0.27 23.67 -5.38
N HIS A 261 -1.23 23.39 -6.27
CA HIS A 261 -1.59 24.31 -7.35
C HIS A 261 -2.07 25.66 -6.80
N ALA A 262 -2.95 25.66 -5.79
CA ALA A 262 -3.43 26.87 -5.16
C ALA A 262 -2.29 27.72 -4.59
N GLN A 263 -1.33 27.10 -3.90
CA GLN A 263 -0.14 27.79 -3.38
C GLN A 263 0.73 28.36 -4.49
N LEU A 264 1.05 27.56 -5.52
CA LEU A 264 1.88 28.02 -6.63
C LEU A 264 1.25 29.17 -7.41
N VAL A 265 -0.07 29.13 -7.62
CA VAL A 265 -0.81 30.24 -8.24
C VAL A 265 -0.73 31.49 -7.37
N GLU A 266 -0.84 31.35 -6.05
CA GLU A 266 -0.74 32.48 -5.12
C GLU A 266 0.68 33.06 -5.07
N MET A 267 1.71 32.22 -5.01
CA MET A 267 3.12 32.64 -5.12
C MET A 267 3.36 33.42 -6.42
N LEU A 268 2.80 32.96 -7.55
CA LEU A 268 2.94 33.63 -8.83
C LEU A 268 2.24 35.00 -8.85
N ARG A 269 1.15 35.18 -8.09
CA ARG A 269 0.45 36.47 -7.93
C ARG A 269 1.25 37.47 -7.09
N THR A 270 1.86 37.00 -6.01
CA THR A 270 2.53 37.86 -5.01
C THR A 270 3.98 38.19 -5.36
N GLN A 271 4.63 37.44 -6.24
CA GLN A 271 6.02 37.69 -6.66
C GLN A 271 6.19 38.99 -7.47
N PRO A 272 7.01 39.96 -7.00
CA PRO A 272 7.31 41.18 -7.76
C PRO A 272 8.11 40.86 -9.04
N PRO A 273 7.97 41.67 -10.11
CA PRO A 273 8.79 41.54 -11.31
C PRO A 273 10.23 41.98 -11.00
N GLN A 274 11.06 41.10 -10.47
CA GLN A 274 12.49 41.36 -10.23
C GLN A 274 13.34 40.99 -11.45
N ALA A 275 14.47 41.70 -11.61
CA ALA A 275 15.47 41.44 -12.64
C ALA A 275 16.20 40.11 -12.33
N GLY A 276 15.98 39.09 -13.17
CA GLY A 276 16.50 37.73 -13.01
C GLY A 276 15.40 36.74 -12.69
N ASP A 277 14.60 36.37 -13.71
CA ASP A 277 13.33 35.62 -13.72
C ASP A 277 13.08 34.59 -12.59
N PRO A 278 12.62 35.01 -11.38
CA PRO A 278 12.22 34.09 -10.31
C PRO A 278 10.86 33.45 -10.62
N ARG A 279 10.06 34.12 -11.46
CA ARG A 279 8.76 33.63 -11.95
C ARG A 279 8.93 32.38 -12.81
N GLY A 280 10.07 32.21 -13.48
CA GLY A 280 10.43 31.00 -14.22
C GLY A 280 10.40 29.74 -13.35
N GLY A 281 10.87 29.83 -12.10
CA GLY A 281 10.86 28.70 -11.16
C GLY A 281 9.44 28.22 -10.83
N THR A 282 8.60 29.12 -10.30
CA THR A 282 7.20 28.83 -9.95
C THR A 282 6.38 28.39 -11.18
N ARG A 283 6.62 29.02 -12.34
CA ARG A 283 5.97 28.63 -13.61
C ARG A 283 6.34 27.22 -14.04
N ASN A 284 7.62 26.85 -13.95
CA ASN A 284 8.08 25.50 -14.27
C ASN A 284 7.46 24.48 -13.30
N GLN A 285 7.33 24.82 -12.01
CA GLN A 285 6.65 23.96 -11.03
C GLN A 285 5.16 23.76 -11.37
N LEU A 286 4.45 24.82 -11.77
CA LEU A 286 3.06 24.70 -12.25
C LEU A 286 2.96 23.80 -13.48
N GLU A 287 3.85 23.96 -14.45
CA GLU A 287 3.87 23.12 -15.65
C GLU A 287 4.13 21.65 -15.31
N VAL A 288 5.10 21.37 -14.44
CA VAL A 288 5.35 20.02 -13.93
C VAL A 288 4.09 19.47 -13.27
N LEU A 289 3.45 20.23 -12.38
CA LEU A 289 2.25 19.76 -11.68
C LEU A 289 1.08 19.47 -12.64
N VAL A 290 0.87 20.29 -13.67
CA VAL A 290 -0.11 20.05 -14.75
C VAL A 290 0.18 18.76 -15.51
N GLN A 291 1.45 18.52 -15.86
CA GLN A 291 1.87 17.27 -16.53
C GLN A 291 1.64 16.05 -15.64
N ARG A 292 1.98 16.14 -14.34
CA ARG A 292 1.78 15.05 -13.37
C ARG A 292 0.30 14.76 -13.14
N ARG A 293 -0.52 15.80 -13.01
CA ARG A 293 -1.97 15.65 -12.89
C ARG A 293 -2.58 14.96 -14.11
N THR A 294 -2.17 15.37 -15.32
CA THR A 294 -2.61 14.74 -16.58
C THR A 294 -2.29 13.25 -16.59
N LYS A 295 -1.06 12.89 -16.22
CA LYS A 295 -0.63 11.48 -16.10
C LYS A 295 -1.49 10.71 -15.08
N ALA A 296 -1.77 11.30 -13.92
CA ALA A 296 -2.57 10.69 -12.87
C ALA A 296 -4.03 10.45 -13.31
N GLU A 297 -4.64 11.38 -14.05
CA GLU A 297 -6.00 11.18 -14.58
C GLU A 297 -6.09 10.03 -15.58
N LEU A 298 -5.03 9.82 -16.35
CA LEU A 298 -4.93 8.70 -17.29
C LEU A 298 -4.66 7.37 -16.59
N SER A 299 -3.91 7.37 -15.49
CA SER A 299 -3.41 6.16 -14.84
C SER A 299 -4.27 5.67 -13.69
N LEU A 300 -4.87 6.55 -12.87
CA LEU A 300 -5.64 6.22 -11.65
C LEU A 300 -7.03 5.66 -11.94
N LEU A 301 -7.06 4.60 -12.74
CA LEU A 301 -8.21 3.78 -13.08
C LEU A 301 -7.74 2.41 -13.60
N ILE A 302 -8.57 1.38 -13.48
CA ILE A 302 -8.30 0.04 -14.02
C ILE A 302 -9.34 -0.29 -15.09
N PRO A 303 -8.94 -0.51 -16.36
CA PRO A 303 -9.85 -0.93 -17.41
C PRO A 303 -10.38 -2.34 -17.14
N LEU A 304 -11.70 -2.49 -17.07
CA LEU A 304 -12.37 -3.75 -16.75
C LEU A 304 -12.82 -4.54 -18.00
N THR A 305 -12.40 -4.13 -19.20
CA THR A 305 -12.78 -4.82 -20.43
C THR A 305 -12.25 -6.25 -20.43
N GLY A 306 -13.09 -7.21 -20.84
CA GLY A 306 -12.72 -8.63 -20.90
C GLY A 306 -12.70 -9.36 -19.55
N PHE A 307 -13.00 -8.68 -18.44
CA PHE A 307 -13.34 -9.34 -17.17
C PHE A 307 -14.74 -9.96 -17.31
N LYS A 308 -14.97 -11.11 -16.69
CA LYS A 308 -16.28 -11.78 -16.65
C LYS A 308 -17.25 -11.08 -15.70
N ASN A 309 -18.49 -10.97 -16.16
CA ASN A 309 -19.61 -10.38 -15.42
C ASN A 309 -19.31 -9.01 -14.75
N PRO A 310 -18.77 -8.01 -15.49
CA PRO A 310 -18.71 -6.66 -14.96
C PRO A 310 -20.13 -6.19 -14.70
N LEU A 311 -20.40 -5.63 -13.52
CA LEU A 311 -21.76 -5.24 -13.11
C LEU A 311 -22.37 -4.28 -14.12
N ALA A 312 -23.71 -4.18 -14.17
CA ALA A 312 -24.40 -3.31 -15.12
C ALA A 312 -23.99 -1.83 -15.00
N HIS A 313 -23.66 -1.34 -13.79
CA HIS A 313 -23.14 0.01 -13.61
C HIS A 313 -21.65 0.11 -14.02
N TRP A 314 -20.84 -0.93 -13.79
CA TRP A 314 -19.46 -1.00 -14.31
C TRP A 314 -19.40 -1.14 -15.82
N LYS A 315 -20.35 -1.82 -16.48
CA LYS A 315 -20.48 -1.80 -17.94
C LYS A 315 -20.68 -0.38 -18.47
N ARG A 316 -21.40 0.47 -17.71
CA ARG A 316 -21.56 1.92 -18.00
C ARG A 316 -20.33 2.75 -17.64
N LEU A 317 -19.52 2.35 -16.66
CA LEU A 317 -18.26 3.03 -16.31
C LEU A 317 -17.07 2.59 -17.20
N SER A 318 -17.11 1.35 -17.69
CA SER A 318 -16.18 0.79 -18.68
C SER A 318 -16.47 1.33 -20.09
N SER A 319 -17.65 1.94 -20.27
CA SER A 319 -18.03 2.74 -21.42
C SER A 319 -18.28 4.16 -20.94
N PRO A 320 -17.24 4.97 -20.68
CA PRO A 320 -17.46 6.37 -20.37
C PRO A 320 -18.32 7.02 -21.47
N PRO A 321 -18.91 8.20 -21.21
CA PRO A 321 -19.56 8.98 -22.26
C PRO A 321 -18.62 9.27 -23.45
N ILE A 322 -17.33 8.88 -23.40
CA ILE A 322 -16.39 8.71 -24.53
C ILE A 322 -17.00 8.01 -25.76
N VAL A 323 -18.01 7.15 -25.62
CA VAL A 323 -18.75 6.62 -26.79
C VAL A 323 -19.46 7.75 -27.57
N ASN A 324 -19.88 8.81 -26.89
CA ASN A 324 -20.40 10.04 -27.50
C ASN A 324 -19.28 10.94 -28.03
N TRP A 325 -18.09 10.95 -27.39
CA TRP A 325 -16.94 11.73 -27.85
C TRP A 325 -16.28 11.16 -29.11
N THR A 326 -16.16 9.85 -29.20
CA THR A 326 -15.70 9.15 -30.42
C THR A 326 -16.62 9.46 -31.59
N TYR A 327 -17.93 9.53 -31.36
CA TYR A 327 -18.89 10.01 -32.36
C TYR A 327 -18.63 11.48 -32.77
N HIS A 328 -18.34 12.39 -31.84
CA HIS A 328 -18.04 13.80 -32.13
C HIS A 328 -16.66 14.04 -32.78
N LEU A 329 -15.63 13.26 -32.44
CA LEU A 329 -14.30 13.32 -33.05
C LEU A 329 -14.32 12.72 -34.46
N ASN A 330 -15.04 11.60 -34.65
CA ASN A 330 -15.30 11.00 -35.96
C ASN A 330 -16.09 11.96 -36.87
N ALA A 331 -17.11 12.65 -36.34
CA ALA A 331 -17.92 13.61 -37.09
C ALA A 331 -17.15 14.86 -37.55
N ARG A 332 -15.97 15.14 -36.97
CA ARG A 332 -15.09 16.25 -37.36
C ARG A 332 -13.84 15.82 -38.14
N GLY A 333 -13.77 14.56 -38.58
CA GLY A 333 -12.67 14.04 -39.40
C GLY A 333 -11.34 13.82 -38.66
N ALA A 334 -11.33 13.96 -37.31
CA ALA A 334 -10.15 13.76 -36.49
C ALA A 334 -10.18 12.34 -35.89
N PHE A 335 -9.58 11.39 -36.62
CA PHE A 335 -9.38 9.97 -36.27
C PHE A 335 -10.65 9.10 -36.13
N PRO A 336 -10.83 8.06 -36.97
CA PRO A 336 -11.90 7.07 -36.79
C PRO A 336 -11.58 6.16 -35.59
N ILE A 337 -12.10 6.48 -34.40
CA ILE A 337 -12.17 5.51 -33.31
C ILE A 337 -13.54 4.83 -33.42
N PRO A 338 -13.61 3.51 -33.66
CA PRO A 338 -14.89 2.84 -33.86
C PRO A 338 -15.79 3.05 -32.63
N ALA A 339 -17.04 3.46 -32.87
CA ALA A 339 -18.03 3.62 -31.83
C ALA A 339 -18.16 2.32 -31.03
N GLY A 340 -18.01 2.39 -29.71
CA GLY A 340 -18.05 1.22 -28.82
C GLY A 340 -16.68 0.65 -28.42
N THR A 341 -15.57 1.19 -28.92
CA THR A 341 -14.22 0.82 -28.45
C THR A 341 -13.77 1.83 -27.40
N TYR A 342 -13.91 1.48 -26.11
CA TYR A 342 -13.19 2.23 -25.09
C TYR A 342 -11.68 1.98 -25.28
N PRO A 343 -10.84 3.03 -25.31
CA PRO A 343 -9.40 2.85 -25.38
C PRO A 343 -8.90 2.03 -24.20
N GLN A 344 -8.62 0.75 -24.44
CA GLN A 344 -8.16 -0.19 -23.39
C GLN A 344 -6.72 0.10 -22.96
N ASP A 345 -5.95 0.69 -23.86
CA ASP A 345 -4.57 1.08 -23.65
C ASP A 345 -4.47 2.53 -23.14
N VAL A 346 -3.51 2.78 -22.25
CA VAL A 346 -3.18 4.12 -21.73
C VAL A 346 -2.87 5.07 -22.88
N GLY A 347 -2.15 4.63 -23.92
CA GLY A 347 -1.80 5.50 -25.06
C GLY A 347 -3.01 5.98 -25.87
N GLN A 348 -4.04 5.14 -26.01
CA GLN A 348 -5.28 5.57 -26.67
C GLN A 348 -6.11 6.51 -25.78
N ARG A 349 -6.13 6.29 -24.46
CA ARG A 349 -6.75 7.22 -23.49
C ARG A 349 -6.05 8.57 -23.52
N GLU A 350 -4.72 8.57 -23.55
CA GLU A 350 -3.90 9.77 -23.67
C GLU A 350 -4.25 10.56 -24.92
N THR A 351 -4.43 9.89 -26.06
CA THR A 351 -4.83 10.53 -27.32
C THR A 351 -6.18 11.26 -27.19
N VAL A 352 -7.20 10.57 -26.64
CA VAL A 352 -8.55 11.14 -26.43
C VAL A 352 -8.49 12.30 -25.42
N PHE A 353 -7.83 12.09 -24.28
CA PHE A 353 -7.65 13.10 -23.23
C PHE A 353 -6.98 14.36 -23.77
N THR A 354 -5.82 14.19 -24.43
CA THR A 354 -5.00 15.31 -24.91
C THR A 354 -5.71 16.09 -26.00
N THR A 355 -6.43 15.40 -26.90
CA THR A 355 -7.21 16.06 -27.96
C THR A 355 -8.34 16.89 -27.35
N ARG A 356 -9.04 16.35 -26.34
CA ARG A 356 -10.11 17.08 -25.65
C ARG A 356 -9.57 18.28 -24.87
N LEU A 357 -8.46 18.09 -24.15
CA LEU A 357 -7.79 19.17 -23.42
C LEU A 357 -7.37 20.30 -24.37
N GLN A 358 -6.75 19.97 -25.50
CA GLN A 358 -6.36 20.96 -26.53
C GLN A 358 -7.56 21.74 -27.07
N HIS A 359 -8.69 21.07 -27.33
CA HIS A 359 -9.91 21.74 -27.78
C HIS A 359 -10.45 22.73 -26.73
N LEU A 360 -10.46 22.35 -25.44
CA LEU A 360 -10.90 23.26 -24.37
C LEU A 360 -9.97 24.47 -24.23
N LEU A 361 -8.67 24.25 -24.29
CA LEU A 361 -7.67 25.32 -24.27
C LEU A 361 -7.83 26.28 -25.46
N GLN A 362 -8.08 25.75 -26.67
CA GLN A 362 -8.32 26.58 -27.87
C GLN A 362 -9.63 27.38 -27.78
N ALA A 363 -10.70 26.78 -27.24
CA ALA A 363 -11.99 27.45 -27.07
C ALA A 363 -11.93 28.61 -26.06
N GLN A 364 -10.98 28.60 -25.13
CA GLN A 364 -10.77 29.66 -24.14
C GLN A 364 -9.95 30.86 -24.68
N GLY A 365 -9.45 30.79 -25.93
CA GLY A 365 -8.80 31.87 -26.65
C GLY A 365 -7.30 32.04 -26.34
N ASN A 366 -6.48 32.25 -27.39
CA ASN A 366 -5.02 32.41 -27.30
C ASN A 366 -4.51 33.76 -26.75
N GLY A 367 -5.41 34.66 -26.33
CA GLY A 367 -5.10 36.08 -26.13
C GLY A 367 -4.69 36.51 -24.72
N SER A 368 -4.09 35.64 -23.91
CA SER A 368 -3.59 36.03 -22.57
C SER A 368 -2.07 36.05 -22.52
N ASP A 369 -1.46 37.24 -22.49
CA ASP A 369 -0.06 37.34 -22.08
C ASP A 369 0.14 36.99 -20.60
N ASP A 370 -0.93 37.07 -19.79
CA ASP A 370 -0.91 36.68 -18.39
C ASP A 370 -0.76 35.16 -18.21
N ALA A 371 0.38 34.76 -17.64
CA ALA A 371 0.72 33.37 -17.33
C ALA A 371 -0.21 32.77 -16.26
N ILE A 372 -0.70 33.57 -15.31
CA ILE A 372 -1.60 33.11 -14.25
C ILE A 372 -2.95 32.70 -14.85
N ARG A 373 -3.50 33.52 -15.74
CA ARG A 373 -4.74 33.21 -16.45
C ARG A 373 -4.60 31.93 -17.28
N ARG A 374 -3.47 31.74 -17.99
CA ARG A 374 -3.20 30.52 -18.77
C ARG A 374 -3.16 29.26 -17.90
N GLN A 375 -2.49 29.31 -16.75
CA GLN A 375 -2.42 28.15 -15.84
C GLN A 375 -3.77 27.84 -15.20
N THR A 376 -4.51 28.87 -14.77
CA THR A 376 -5.87 28.70 -14.22
C THR A 376 -6.82 28.09 -15.25
N GLN A 377 -6.73 28.55 -16.50
CA GLN A 377 -7.48 28.02 -17.65
C GLN A 377 -7.15 26.55 -17.93
N ALA A 378 -5.85 26.20 -17.94
CA ALA A 378 -5.41 24.82 -18.12
C ALA A 378 -5.91 23.91 -16.99
N TRP A 379 -5.85 24.36 -15.74
CA TRP A 379 -6.35 23.59 -14.60
C TRP A 379 -7.87 23.36 -14.67
N ALA A 380 -8.64 24.40 -15.01
CA ALA A 380 -10.09 24.28 -15.19
C ALA A 380 -10.46 23.37 -16.38
N ALA A 381 -9.70 23.43 -17.47
CA ALA A 381 -9.88 22.52 -18.59
C ALA A 381 -9.60 21.06 -18.16
N LEU A 382 -8.57 20.82 -17.34
CA LEU A 382 -8.30 19.51 -16.76
C LEU A 382 -9.45 19.03 -15.86
N ASP A 383 -10.00 19.89 -15.00
CA ASP A 383 -11.18 19.55 -14.18
C ASP A 383 -12.35 19.07 -15.06
N GLN A 384 -12.60 19.79 -16.15
CA GLN A 384 -13.65 19.45 -17.09
C GLN A 384 -13.40 18.12 -17.80
N VAL A 385 -12.20 17.90 -18.37
CA VAL A 385 -11.87 16.62 -19.03
C VAL A 385 -11.96 15.45 -18.04
N SER A 386 -11.48 15.65 -16.81
CA SER A 386 -11.50 14.62 -15.77
C SER A 386 -12.93 14.24 -15.39
N SER A 387 -13.81 15.23 -15.21
CA SER A 387 -15.25 15.00 -14.99
C SER A 387 -15.91 14.31 -16.18
N GLU A 388 -15.53 14.66 -17.41
CA GLU A 388 -16.07 14.02 -18.62
C GLU A 388 -15.60 12.54 -18.74
N MET A 389 -14.33 12.25 -18.43
CA MET A 389 -13.75 10.91 -18.55
C MET A 389 -14.18 9.94 -17.47
N ARG A 390 -14.38 10.42 -16.24
CA ARG A 390 -14.94 9.60 -15.15
C ARG A 390 -16.47 9.48 -15.25
N GLY A 391 -17.07 10.15 -16.23
CA GLY A 391 -18.52 10.26 -16.46
C GLY A 391 -19.12 11.39 -15.63
N ASN A 392 -20.18 12.05 -16.15
CA ASN A 392 -21.01 12.98 -15.38
C ASN A 392 -21.65 12.23 -14.21
N MET A 393 -20.87 12.08 -13.16
CA MET A 393 -21.26 11.60 -11.86
C MET A 393 -22.04 12.72 -11.19
N SER A 394 -23.27 12.98 -11.65
CA SER A 394 -24.32 13.61 -10.83
C SER A 394 -24.68 12.76 -9.61
N VAL A 395 -24.06 11.58 -9.47
CA VAL A 395 -23.78 10.94 -8.19
C VAL A 395 -22.27 11.05 -8.00
N ILE A 396 -21.77 12.12 -7.39
CA ILE A 396 -20.42 12.20 -6.82
C ILE A 396 -20.08 10.81 -6.27
N PRO A 397 -18.89 10.20 -6.54
CA PRO A 397 -18.58 8.92 -5.92
C PRO A 397 -18.75 9.20 -4.44
N THR A 398 -19.74 8.55 -3.79
CA THR A 398 -20.10 8.82 -2.40
C THR A 398 -18.78 8.99 -1.67
N PRO A 399 -18.49 10.20 -1.13
CA PRO A 399 -17.16 10.50 -0.62
C PRO A 399 -16.78 9.36 0.29
N ILE A 400 -15.57 8.82 0.11
CA ILE A 400 -15.15 7.70 0.95
C ILE A 400 -15.13 8.26 2.37
N THR A 401 -16.05 7.78 3.21
CA THR A 401 -16.20 8.27 4.57
C THR A 401 -15.39 7.45 5.56
N GLU A 402 -14.99 6.23 5.17
CA GLU A 402 -14.23 5.31 6.01
C GLU A 402 -13.13 4.62 5.20
N GLU A 403 -11.97 4.43 5.80
CA GLU A 403 -10.94 3.59 5.22
C GLU A 403 -11.37 2.12 5.23
N LEU A 404 -10.87 1.36 4.26
CA LEU A 404 -11.24 -0.04 4.10
C LEU A 404 -10.89 -0.87 5.34
N TRP A 405 -9.69 -0.67 5.90
CA TRP A 405 -9.26 -1.40 7.08
C TRP A 405 -10.10 -1.04 8.31
N VAL A 406 -10.63 0.18 8.41
CA VAL A 406 -11.57 0.61 9.47
C VAL A 406 -12.88 -0.15 9.34
N THR A 407 -13.40 -0.28 8.11
CA THR A 407 -14.61 -1.06 7.82
C THR A 407 -14.41 -2.53 8.20
N CYS A 408 -13.29 -3.12 7.80
CA CYS A 408 -12.94 -4.50 8.14
C CYS A 408 -12.72 -4.70 9.65
N LEU A 409 -12.10 -3.74 10.32
CA LEU A 409 -11.88 -3.76 11.77
C LEU A 409 -13.20 -3.79 12.53
N LYS A 410 -14.12 -2.89 12.20
CA LYS A 410 -15.47 -2.88 12.79
C LYS A 410 -16.17 -4.21 12.61
N ALA A 411 -16.15 -4.76 11.40
CA ALA A 411 -16.78 -6.05 11.11
C ALA A 411 -16.22 -7.18 11.98
N ARG A 412 -14.89 -7.25 12.13
CA ARG A 412 -14.23 -8.23 13.01
C ARG A 412 -14.53 -8.01 14.50
N MET A 413 -14.61 -6.76 14.97
CA MET A 413 -14.96 -6.46 16.37
C MET A 413 -16.40 -6.81 16.71
N THR A 414 -17.34 -6.64 15.78
CA THR A 414 -18.78 -6.93 15.98
C THR A 414 -19.17 -8.39 15.73
N ARG A 415 -18.22 -9.26 15.38
CA ARG A 415 -18.53 -10.62 14.91
C ARG A 415 -19.14 -11.45 16.05
N SER A 416 -20.43 -11.74 15.92
CA SER A 416 -21.16 -12.69 16.76
C SER A 416 -21.30 -13.99 15.97
N SER A 417 -20.56 -15.03 16.32
CA SER A 417 -20.89 -16.38 15.85
C SER A 417 -21.71 -17.08 16.94
N ASP A 418 -22.78 -17.78 16.52
CA ASP A 418 -23.78 -18.46 17.35
C ASP A 418 -23.22 -19.60 18.26
N GLN A 419 -21.91 -19.74 18.39
CA GLN A 419 -21.30 -20.78 19.25
C GLN A 419 -20.20 -20.30 20.21
N GLN A 420 -19.78 -19.03 20.19
CA GLN A 420 -19.04 -18.37 21.27
C GLN A 420 -18.79 -16.91 20.86
N LEU A 421 -19.39 -15.97 21.60
CA LEU A 421 -19.17 -14.53 21.45
C LEU A 421 -17.72 -14.17 21.79
N VAL A 422 -16.79 -14.28 20.85
CA VAL A 422 -15.50 -13.57 20.95
C VAL A 422 -15.73 -12.17 20.41
N THR A 423 -16.31 -11.30 21.24
CA THR A 423 -16.43 -9.88 20.93
C THR A 423 -15.14 -9.19 21.36
N TYR A 424 -14.32 -8.77 20.40
CA TYR A 424 -13.18 -7.91 20.69
C TYR A 424 -13.69 -6.54 21.13
N THR A 425 -13.33 -6.12 22.33
CA THR A 425 -13.66 -4.79 22.86
C THR A 425 -12.59 -3.76 22.54
N HIS A 426 -11.37 -4.24 22.25
CA HIS A 426 -10.21 -3.42 21.95
C HIS A 426 -9.46 -3.97 20.75
N TRP A 427 -8.61 -3.14 20.15
CA TRP A 427 -7.70 -3.52 19.08
C TRP A 427 -6.35 -2.81 19.26
N GLY A 428 -5.27 -3.40 18.76
CA GLY A 428 -3.94 -2.78 18.82
C GLY A 428 -2.82 -3.79 19.06
N PHE A 429 -1.96 -3.51 20.04
CA PHE A 429 -0.72 -4.26 20.27
C PHE A 429 -0.54 -4.67 21.74
N VAL A 430 0.18 -5.77 21.94
CA VAL A 430 0.86 -6.06 23.21
C VAL A 430 2.27 -5.45 23.13
N ALA A 431 2.71 -4.83 24.21
CA ALA A 431 4.03 -4.21 24.30
C ALA A 431 4.77 -4.68 25.56
N TYR A 432 6.05 -4.98 25.45
CA TYR A 432 6.90 -5.36 26.58
C TYR A 432 7.88 -4.24 26.90
N ARG A 433 8.00 -3.90 28.18
CA ARG A 433 9.18 -3.19 28.71
C ARG A 433 10.27 -4.22 28.96
N LEU A 434 11.37 -4.13 28.21
CA LEU A 434 12.53 -5.03 28.37
C LEU A 434 13.82 -4.31 28.79
N ASP A 435 13.76 -3.00 29.00
CA ASP A 435 14.83 -2.25 29.65
C ASP A 435 14.49 -1.96 31.11
N TYR A 436 15.40 -2.36 31.99
CA TYR A 436 15.30 -2.22 33.44
C TYR A 436 16.31 -1.20 33.98
N SER A 437 17.19 -0.70 33.11
CA SER A 437 18.20 0.30 33.45
C SER A 437 17.64 1.71 33.64
N HIS A 438 16.60 2.09 32.90
CA HIS A 438 15.95 3.40 33.07
C HIS A 438 15.11 3.47 34.36
N SER A 439 15.12 4.65 34.98
CA SER A 439 14.36 4.92 36.21
C SER A 439 12.84 4.87 35.99
N HIS A 440 12.06 4.87 37.08
CA HIS A 440 10.61 4.90 36.97
C HIS A 440 10.10 6.24 36.37
N GLU A 441 10.79 7.34 36.67
CA GLU A 441 10.53 8.68 36.12
C GLU A 441 10.84 8.73 34.62
N GLU A 442 11.98 8.18 34.20
CA GLU A 442 12.36 8.07 32.79
C GLU A 442 11.36 7.20 32.01
N TRP A 443 10.96 6.06 32.58
CA TRP A 443 9.92 5.21 32.01
C TRP A 443 8.57 5.94 31.86
N SER A 444 8.17 6.68 32.89
CA SER A 444 6.92 7.45 32.87
C SER A 444 6.96 8.56 31.82
N SER A 445 8.10 9.24 31.69
CA SER A 445 8.34 10.27 30.66
C SER A 445 8.32 9.67 29.26
N PHE A 446 8.96 8.52 29.06
CA PHE A 446 8.88 7.74 27.82
C PHE A 446 7.43 7.40 27.47
N LEU A 447 6.68 6.78 28.40
CA LEU A 447 5.30 6.37 28.16
C LEU A 447 4.42 7.56 27.79
N ALA A 448 4.58 8.70 28.47
CA ALA A 448 3.81 9.91 28.17
C ALA A 448 4.09 10.40 26.73
N LYS A 449 5.36 10.50 26.34
CA LYS A 449 5.75 10.92 24.99
C LYS A 449 5.32 9.92 23.91
N PHE A 450 5.54 8.63 24.15
CA PHE A 450 5.14 7.55 23.25
C PHE A 450 3.62 7.54 23.04
N ASN A 451 2.83 7.57 24.13
CA ASN A 451 1.37 7.58 24.04
C ASN A 451 0.86 8.82 23.30
N SER A 452 1.48 9.99 23.52
CA SER A 452 1.15 11.20 22.77
C SER A 452 1.39 11.04 21.27
N ASP A 453 2.53 10.48 20.87
CA ASP A 453 2.90 10.29 19.48
C ASP A 453 1.97 9.29 18.76
N VAL A 454 1.75 8.12 19.38
CA VAL A 454 0.92 7.06 18.80
C VAL A 454 -0.58 7.34 18.88
N SER A 455 -1.04 8.34 19.64
CA SER A 455 -2.47 8.69 19.74
C SER A 455 -2.91 9.78 18.74
N ALA A 456 -1.95 10.47 18.12
CA ALA A 456 -2.21 11.58 17.21
C ALA A 456 -2.60 11.14 15.77
N TRP A 457 -2.84 9.85 15.54
CA TRP A 457 -3.13 9.30 14.21
C TRP A 457 -4.51 9.60 13.65
N ALA A 458 -5.48 9.90 14.52
CA ALA A 458 -6.88 9.99 14.14
C ALA A 458 -7.35 11.41 13.75
N GLU A 459 -6.79 12.47 14.35
CA GLU A 459 -7.36 13.83 14.29
C GLU A 459 -6.29 14.90 14.03
N ALA A 460 -6.62 15.88 13.17
CA ALA A 460 -6.03 17.21 13.20
C ALA A 460 -7.12 18.28 13.21
N GLY A 461 -7.35 18.87 14.39
CA GLY A 461 -8.39 19.88 14.55
C GLY A 461 -9.77 19.30 14.27
N ASN A 462 -10.51 19.89 13.33
CA ASN A 462 -11.87 19.46 12.96
C ASN A 462 -11.91 18.40 11.84
N GLU A 463 -10.76 17.91 11.35
CA GLU A 463 -10.64 16.96 10.24
C GLU A 463 -10.00 15.64 10.70
N GLU A 464 -10.49 14.52 10.17
CA GLU A 464 -9.92 13.18 10.43
C GLU A 464 -8.77 12.90 9.45
N HIS A 465 -7.59 12.52 9.98
CA HIS A 465 -6.45 12.10 9.17
C HIS A 465 -6.63 10.72 8.54
N VAL A 466 -7.36 9.86 9.26
CA VAL A 466 -7.78 8.54 8.84
C VAL A 466 -9.30 8.55 8.81
N LEU A 467 -9.88 8.32 7.64
CA LEU A 467 -11.32 8.35 7.43
C LEU A 467 -12.01 7.28 8.28
N GLY A 468 -12.96 7.68 9.13
CA GLY A 468 -13.69 6.81 10.04
C GLY A 468 -12.99 6.55 11.37
N ALA A 469 -11.85 7.19 11.64
CA ALA A 469 -11.06 6.93 12.84
C ALA A 469 -11.79 7.23 14.15
N SER A 470 -12.64 8.27 14.21
CA SER A 470 -13.39 8.64 15.42
C SER A 470 -14.19 7.48 16.00
N SER A 471 -14.75 6.63 15.12
CA SER A 471 -15.58 5.50 15.50
C SER A 471 -14.82 4.30 16.09
N ILE A 472 -13.49 4.26 15.96
CA ILE A 472 -12.66 3.14 16.42
C ILE A 472 -11.55 3.57 17.40
N LYS A 473 -11.23 4.87 17.48
CA LYS A 473 -10.11 5.42 18.26
C LYS A 473 -10.20 5.04 19.74
N GLN A 474 -11.40 5.08 20.33
CA GLN A 474 -11.61 4.77 21.76
C GLN A 474 -11.31 3.31 22.11
N SER A 475 -11.41 2.40 21.14
CA SER A 475 -11.10 0.97 21.31
C SER A 475 -9.63 0.64 21.01
N CYS A 476 -8.83 1.61 20.55
CA CYS A 476 -7.41 1.43 20.28
C CYS A 476 -6.63 1.31 21.60
N LYS A 477 -5.84 0.25 21.76
CA LYS A 477 -5.12 -0.05 23.00
C LYS A 477 -3.74 -0.64 22.75
N ILE A 478 -2.76 -0.15 23.49
CA ILE A 478 -1.47 -0.80 23.69
C ILE A 478 -1.46 -1.38 25.10
N THR A 479 -1.33 -2.70 25.20
CA THR A 479 -1.30 -3.40 26.49
C THR A 479 0.15 -3.64 26.88
N TRP A 480 0.63 -2.85 27.85
CA TRP A 480 1.99 -2.92 28.36
C TRP A 480 2.16 -4.05 29.40
N LEU A 481 3.26 -4.79 29.28
CA LEU A 481 3.72 -5.81 30.21
C LEU A 481 5.15 -5.47 30.63
N ASP A 482 5.44 -5.48 31.93
CA ASP A 482 6.82 -5.38 32.41
C ASP A 482 7.46 -6.77 32.36
N GLY A 483 8.55 -6.93 31.60
CA GLY A 483 9.19 -8.24 31.46
C GLY A 483 9.63 -8.85 32.79
N ARG A 484 9.94 -8.01 33.81
CA ARG A 484 10.34 -8.48 35.15
C ARG A 484 9.23 -9.26 35.84
N ASP A 485 7.99 -8.80 35.70
CA ASP A 485 6.81 -9.44 36.32
C ASP A 485 6.54 -10.84 35.74
N HIS A 486 7.11 -11.12 34.57
CA HIS A 486 6.96 -12.38 33.85
C HIS A 486 8.26 -13.21 33.81
N GLY A 487 9.28 -12.83 34.58
CA GLY A 487 10.56 -13.54 34.65
C GLY A 487 11.39 -13.47 33.35
N ILE A 488 11.16 -12.46 32.52
CA ILE A 488 11.89 -12.23 31.27
C ILE A 488 13.17 -11.43 31.59
N PRO A 489 14.37 -11.93 31.27
CA PRO A 489 15.61 -11.18 31.47
C PRO A 489 15.65 -9.89 30.64
N GLU A 490 16.48 -8.93 31.07
CA GLU A 490 16.63 -7.64 30.37
C GLU A 490 17.08 -7.86 28.92
N ASN A 491 16.43 -7.18 27.97
CA ASN A 491 16.66 -7.29 26.53
C ASN A 491 16.51 -8.71 25.94
N ASP A 492 15.87 -9.67 26.62
CA ASP A 492 15.66 -11.04 26.12
C ASP A 492 14.42 -11.15 25.22
N ILE A 493 14.59 -10.78 23.95
CA ILE A 493 13.56 -10.90 22.90
C ILE A 493 13.06 -12.36 22.74
N PRO A 494 13.92 -13.40 22.68
CA PRO A 494 13.45 -14.79 22.60
C PRO A 494 12.54 -15.21 23.77
N ALA A 495 12.81 -14.78 24.99
CA ALA A 495 11.94 -15.03 26.14
C ALA A 495 10.59 -14.29 26.01
N ALA A 496 10.60 -13.02 25.60
CA ALA A 496 9.38 -12.27 25.32
C ALA A 496 8.52 -12.93 24.21
N ARG A 497 9.15 -13.44 23.14
CA ARG A 497 8.46 -14.17 22.07
C ARG A 497 7.78 -15.44 22.59
N ARG A 498 8.45 -16.22 23.44
CA ARG A 498 7.86 -17.42 24.07
C ARG A 498 6.68 -17.07 24.97
N HIS A 499 6.80 -16.00 25.77
CA HIS A 499 5.69 -15.54 26.61
C HIS A 499 4.51 -15.07 25.76
N PHE A 500 4.75 -14.29 24.71
CA PHE A 500 3.71 -13.86 23.78
C PHE A 500 3.00 -15.04 23.10
N ALA A 501 3.75 -16.04 22.61
CA ALA A 501 3.16 -17.26 22.06
C ALA A 501 2.25 -17.97 23.07
N SER A 502 2.71 -18.09 24.33
CA SER A 502 1.91 -18.66 25.41
C SER A 502 0.62 -17.87 25.68
N LEU A 503 0.65 -16.54 25.65
CA LEU A 503 -0.56 -15.72 25.79
C LEU A 503 -1.57 -16.01 24.67
N CYS A 504 -1.09 -16.10 23.42
CA CYS A 504 -1.90 -16.42 22.24
C CYS A 504 -2.52 -17.82 22.31
N GLU A 505 -1.73 -18.83 22.68
CA GLU A 505 -2.18 -20.23 22.80
C GLU A 505 -3.19 -20.42 23.92
N THR A 506 -2.95 -19.83 25.08
CA THR A 506 -3.81 -19.96 26.27
C THR A 506 -5.05 -19.08 26.23
N LYS A 507 -5.19 -18.22 25.21
CA LYS A 507 -6.22 -17.17 25.13
C LYS A 507 -6.31 -16.39 26.44
N SER A 508 -5.15 -15.93 26.93
CA SER A 508 -5.05 -15.21 28.19
C SER A 508 -6.09 -14.08 28.26
N PRO A 509 -6.77 -13.87 29.42
CA PRO A 509 -7.72 -12.78 29.59
C PRO A 509 -7.18 -11.40 29.20
N LEU A 510 -5.85 -11.22 29.28
CA LEU A 510 -5.15 -9.99 28.89
C LEU A 510 -5.30 -9.66 27.40
N ILE A 511 -5.38 -10.67 26.54
CA ILE A 511 -5.42 -10.50 25.08
C ILE A 511 -6.69 -11.07 24.44
N ASN A 512 -7.50 -11.84 25.18
CA ASN A 512 -8.71 -12.47 24.64
C ASN A 512 -9.73 -11.45 24.14
N SER A 513 -9.74 -10.23 24.70
CA SER A 513 -10.58 -9.12 24.25
C SER A 513 -9.88 -8.14 23.30
N LEU A 514 -8.62 -8.42 22.91
CA LEU A 514 -7.77 -7.54 22.10
C LEU A 514 -7.56 -8.14 20.70
N LEU A 515 -8.05 -7.44 19.68
CA LEU A 515 -7.79 -7.78 18.29
C LEU A 515 -6.39 -7.28 17.89
N LEU A 516 -5.46 -8.22 17.70
CA LEU A 516 -4.07 -7.93 17.35
C LEU A 516 -3.92 -7.64 15.85
N ALA A 517 -2.90 -6.85 15.51
CA ALA A 517 -2.51 -6.56 14.12
C ALA A 517 -2.03 -7.80 13.35
N GLY A 518 -1.67 -8.86 14.05
CA GLY A 518 -1.10 -10.09 13.52
C GLY A 518 -0.30 -10.82 14.59
N ASP A 519 0.56 -11.75 14.18
CA ASP A 519 1.52 -12.42 15.08
C ASP A 519 2.76 -11.53 15.32
N VAL A 520 2.52 -10.38 15.94
CA VAL A 520 3.54 -9.37 16.26
C VAL A 520 3.28 -8.73 17.63
N PHE A 521 4.34 -8.22 18.25
CA PHE A 521 4.26 -7.43 19.47
C PHE A 521 5.31 -6.31 19.47
N LEU A 522 5.19 -5.38 20.42
CA LEU A 522 6.12 -4.25 20.55
C LEU A 522 7.08 -4.48 21.71
N VAL A 523 8.27 -3.90 21.61
CA VAL A 523 9.27 -3.88 22.68
C VAL A 523 9.80 -2.46 22.88
N ALA A 524 9.77 -2.00 24.13
CA ALA A 524 10.54 -0.87 24.61
C ALA A 524 11.86 -1.39 25.18
N ASP A 525 12.87 -1.43 24.33
CA ASP A 525 14.26 -1.67 24.72
C ASP A 525 14.96 -0.34 25.06
N ARG A 526 16.24 -0.42 25.42
CA ARG A 526 17.02 0.76 25.76
C ARG A 526 17.04 1.81 24.64
N GLY A 527 17.13 1.36 23.38
CA GLY A 527 17.18 2.23 22.20
C GLY A 527 15.87 2.97 21.98
N ALA A 528 14.74 2.26 22.04
CA ALA A 528 13.40 2.82 21.91
C ALA A 528 13.14 3.87 23.00
N ILE A 529 13.40 3.54 24.27
CA ILE A 529 13.22 4.48 25.40
C ILE A 529 14.10 5.72 25.20
N SER A 530 15.38 5.51 24.91
CA SER A 530 16.34 6.60 24.67
C SER A 530 15.90 7.50 23.52
N SER A 531 15.31 6.94 22.45
CA SER A 531 14.88 7.71 21.28
C SER A 531 13.75 8.71 21.57
N TYR A 532 12.92 8.47 22.58
CA TYR A 532 11.87 9.40 23.02
C TYR A 532 12.38 10.36 24.11
N LEU A 533 13.28 9.90 24.97
CA LEU A 533 13.86 10.75 26.01
C LEU A 533 14.82 11.78 25.41
N ASN A 534 15.68 11.32 24.50
CA ASN A 534 16.71 12.08 23.81
C ASN A 534 16.54 11.90 22.29
N PRO A 535 15.60 12.64 21.66
CA PRO A 535 15.34 12.52 20.23
C PRO A 535 16.63 12.64 19.40
N PRO A 536 16.82 11.75 18.42
CA PRO A 536 18.06 11.70 17.65
C PRO A 536 18.30 13.04 16.92
N SER A 537 19.50 13.60 17.12
CA SER A 537 20.02 14.73 16.36
C SER A 537 21.27 14.30 15.60
N LEU A 538 21.38 14.71 14.33
CA LEU A 538 22.58 14.47 13.52
C LEU A 538 23.53 15.67 13.64
N PRO A 539 24.84 15.46 13.92
CA PRO A 539 25.83 16.54 13.85
C PRO A 539 25.97 17.07 12.41
N GLY A 540 26.00 18.40 12.22
CA GLY A 540 26.14 19.03 10.89
C GLY A 540 24.82 19.38 10.18
N GLN A 541 23.78 19.67 10.98
CA GLN A 541 22.34 19.59 10.69
C GLN A 541 21.72 20.59 9.69
N GLU A 542 22.50 21.35 8.93
CA GLU A 542 21.94 22.39 8.03
C GLU A 542 21.38 21.83 6.71
N SER A 543 21.72 20.59 6.32
CA SER A 543 21.39 20.06 4.98
C SER A 543 20.50 18.80 4.93
N ILE A 544 20.30 18.09 6.04
CA ILE A 544 19.47 16.88 6.10
C ILE A 544 18.15 17.21 6.81
N ASP A 545 17.02 16.90 6.15
CA ASP A 545 15.68 17.09 6.71
C ASP A 545 15.52 16.27 8.00
N THR A 546 15.51 16.96 9.14
CA THR A 546 15.42 16.35 10.48
C THR A 546 14.07 15.73 10.77
N SER A 547 13.06 15.98 9.92
CA SER A 547 11.74 15.38 10.04
C SER A 547 11.75 13.86 9.89
N ASP A 548 12.84 13.26 9.43
CA ASP A 548 12.99 11.81 9.32
C ASP A 548 13.61 11.13 10.54
N LEU A 549 14.28 11.90 11.42
CA LEU A 549 14.87 11.37 12.65
C LEU A 549 13.80 11.26 13.74
N LYS A 550 12.96 10.23 13.62
CA LYS A 550 11.85 9.99 14.55
C LYS A 550 12.25 9.07 15.70
N SER A 551 11.65 9.32 16.86
CA SER A 551 11.59 8.36 17.96
C SER A 551 10.88 7.09 17.48
N HIS A 552 11.28 5.94 18.02
CA HIS A 552 10.86 4.64 17.52
C HIS A 552 10.57 3.63 18.63
N ILE A 553 9.85 2.59 18.25
CA ILE A 553 9.58 1.39 19.05
C ILE A 553 10.01 0.16 18.25
N VAL A 554 10.39 -0.93 18.92
CA VAL A 554 10.74 -2.17 18.23
C VAL A 554 9.48 -2.99 17.96
N LEU A 555 9.20 -3.28 16.69
CA LEU A 555 8.21 -4.27 16.27
C LEU A 555 8.89 -5.64 16.15
N VAL A 556 8.34 -6.63 16.84
CA VAL A 556 8.89 -7.99 16.92
C VAL A 556 7.93 -8.97 16.25
N GLN A 557 8.45 -9.80 15.34
CA GLN A 557 7.71 -10.95 14.82
C GLN A 557 7.57 -12.00 15.93
N GLY A 558 6.34 -12.44 16.14
CA GLY A 558 5.91 -13.31 17.22
C GLY A 558 6.29 -14.77 17.01
N SER A 559 5.33 -15.65 17.30
CA SER A 559 5.52 -17.10 17.42
C SER A 559 6.03 -17.77 16.14
N ASN A 560 5.68 -17.25 14.96
CA ASN A 560 6.01 -17.83 13.66
C ASN A 560 7.42 -17.47 13.17
N PHE A 561 8.21 -16.72 13.92
CA PHE A 561 9.57 -16.38 13.51
C PHE A 561 10.53 -17.57 13.61
N ASN A 562 11.20 -17.90 12.50
CA ASN A 562 12.26 -18.89 12.45
C ASN A 562 13.58 -18.24 12.02
N ALA A 563 14.56 -18.20 12.93
CA ALA A 563 15.86 -17.56 12.71
C ALA A 563 16.67 -18.22 11.57
N GLU A 564 16.61 -19.54 11.44
CA GLU A 564 17.32 -20.27 10.38
C GLU A 564 16.74 -19.97 9.01
N GLN A 565 15.40 -19.91 8.92
CA GLN A 565 14.71 -19.55 7.68
C GLN A 565 14.98 -18.10 7.31
N ALA A 566 14.93 -17.19 8.29
CA ALA A 566 15.21 -15.77 8.09
C ALA A 566 16.66 -15.54 7.61
N ALA A 567 17.63 -16.26 8.17
CA ALA A 567 19.03 -16.17 7.73
C ALA A 567 19.25 -16.64 6.28
N ARG A 568 18.35 -17.46 5.73
CA ARG A 568 18.37 -17.95 4.34
C ARG A 568 17.44 -17.15 3.42
N ASP A 569 16.66 -16.21 3.95
CA ASP A 569 15.70 -15.46 3.17
C ASP A 569 16.40 -14.41 2.31
N LYS A 570 16.39 -14.64 1.00
CA LYS A 570 16.97 -13.72 0.02
C LYS A 570 16.10 -12.48 -0.20
N GLU A 571 14.81 -12.55 0.13
CA GLU A 571 13.88 -11.43 -0.04
C GLU A 571 14.01 -10.41 1.11
N ALA A 572 14.58 -10.79 2.26
CA ALA A 572 14.80 -9.88 3.38
C ALA A 572 16.18 -10.10 4.06
N PRO A 573 17.30 -9.78 3.38
CA PRO A 573 18.63 -10.02 3.90
C PRO A 573 18.86 -9.30 5.24
N GLY A 574 19.42 -10.03 6.22
CA GLY A 574 19.75 -9.49 7.54
C GLY A 574 18.55 -9.31 8.49
N TYR A 575 17.35 -9.72 8.07
CA TYR A 575 16.17 -9.64 8.94
C TYR A 575 16.27 -10.58 10.14
N SER A 576 16.24 -10.02 11.34
CA SER A 576 16.39 -10.76 12.61
C SER A 576 15.07 -11.03 13.34
N GLY A 577 13.93 -10.77 12.69
CA GLY A 577 12.62 -10.82 13.34
C GLY A 577 12.23 -9.49 14.00
N LEU A 578 12.99 -8.43 13.76
CA LEU A 578 12.87 -7.13 14.42
C LEU A 578 12.85 -6.00 13.38
N VAL A 579 12.03 -4.99 13.62
CA VAL A 579 11.98 -3.75 12.83
C VAL A 579 11.78 -2.57 13.78
N TRP A 580 12.61 -1.54 13.68
CA TRP A 580 12.31 -0.29 14.38
C TRP A 580 11.24 0.48 13.61
N VAL A 581 10.20 0.93 14.29
CA VAL A 581 9.04 1.60 13.68
C VAL A 581 8.85 2.95 14.35
N ALA A 582 8.68 4.01 13.55
CA ALA A 582 8.32 5.32 14.08
C ALA A 582 6.92 5.27 14.72
N GLY A 583 6.74 5.85 15.91
CA GLY A 583 5.47 5.80 16.62
C GLY A 583 4.29 6.34 15.80
N CYS A 584 4.50 7.43 15.05
CA CYS A 584 3.49 8.00 14.16
C CYS A 584 3.02 7.06 13.03
N ALA A 585 3.83 6.08 12.62
CA ALA A 585 3.46 5.11 11.58
C ALA A 585 2.70 3.89 12.14
N LEU A 586 2.66 3.71 13.46
CA LEU A 586 2.20 2.48 14.09
C LEU A 586 0.73 2.18 13.78
N PHE A 587 -0.17 3.17 13.93
CA PHE A 587 -1.60 2.99 13.73
C PHE A 587 -2.12 3.51 12.38
N GLU A 588 -1.36 4.37 11.70
CA GLU A 588 -1.72 4.87 10.36
C GLU A 588 -1.31 3.90 9.25
N ASP A 589 -0.33 3.04 9.51
CA ASP A 589 0.36 2.31 8.46
C ASP A 589 0.68 0.86 8.83
N VAL A 590 1.40 0.65 9.94
CA VAL A 590 1.84 -0.69 10.35
C VAL A 590 0.66 -1.55 10.78
N PHE A 591 -0.20 -1.06 11.68
CA PHE A 591 -1.39 -1.81 12.11
C PHE A 591 -2.31 -2.13 10.93
N PRO A 592 -2.77 -1.16 10.11
CA PRO A 592 -3.62 -1.46 8.96
C PRO A 592 -3.01 -2.48 8.01
N GLY A 593 -1.73 -2.35 7.69
CA GLY A 593 -1.05 -3.24 6.75
C GLY A 593 -0.91 -4.67 7.25
N LEU A 594 -0.54 -4.86 8.51
CA LEU A 594 -0.47 -6.20 9.13
C LEU A 594 -1.88 -6.79 9.29
N PHE A 595 -2.83 -5.99 9.77
CA PHE A 595 -4.22 -6.41 10.03
C PHE A 595 -4.95 -6.89 8.77
N MET A 596 -4.69 -6.20 7.65
CA MET A 596 -5.19 -6.52 6.33
C MET A 596 -4.29 -7.51 5.57
N THR A 597 -3.21 -8.01 6.21
CA THR A 597 -2.26 -8.96 5.60
C THR A 597 -1.66 -8.48 4.28
N LEU A 598 -1.46 -7.16 4.13
CA LEU A 598 -0.87 -6.56 2.93
C LEU A 598 0.63 -6.80 2.85
N TYR A 599 1.27 -6.85 4.01
CA TYR A 599 2.69 -7.12 4.15
C TYR A 599 3.03 -7.74 5.51
N GLU A 600 4.22 -8.31 5.59
CA GLU A 600 4.81 -8.91 6.78
C GLU A 600 5.86 -8.00 7.43
N PRO A 601 6.25 -8.23 8.70
CA PRO A 601 7.33 -7.48 9.33
C PRO A 601 8.65 -7.47 8.54
N LYS A 602 9.03 -8.59 7.91
CA LYS A 602 10.24 -8.67 7.07
C LYS A 602 10.21 -7.71 5.86
N GLN A 603 9.02 -7.36 5.41
CA GLN A 603 8.83 -6.39 4.33
C GLN A 603 9.02 -4.95 4.84
N LEU A 604 8.59 -4.65 6.08
CA LEU A 604 8.89 -3.37 6.72
C LEU A 604 10.40 -3.17 6.90
N TRP A 605 11.12 -4.25 7.24
CA TRP A 605 12.59 -4.27 7.33
C TRP A 605 13.28 -3.80 6.05
N ASN A 606 12.86 -4.28 4.88
CA ASN A 606 13.50 -3.88 3.62
C ASN A 606 13.41 -2.37 3.35
N ILE A 607 12.29 -1.75 3.72
CA ILE A 607 12.14 -0.29 3.63
C ILE A 607 12.97 0.40 4.72
N SER A 608 12.96 -0.12 5.94
CA SER A 608 13.67 0.48 7.08
C SER A 608 15.18 0.37 6.98
N ALA A 609 15.72 -0.68 6.36
CA ALA A 609 17.15 -0.88 6.15
C ALA A 609 17.77 0.22 5.26
N CYS A 610 16.96 0.91 4.46
CA CYS A 610 17.41 2.07 3.69
C CYS A 610 17.54 3.34 4.56
N HIS A 611 16.88 3.38 5.73
CA HIS A 611 16.90 4.52 6.64
C HIS A 611 18.22 4.60 7.42
N PRO A 612 18.82 5.79 7.61
CA PRO A 612 20.08 5.94 8.37
C PRO A 612 20.05 5.38 9.78
N GLY A 613 18.95 5.58 10.49
CA GLY A 613 18.67 4.97 11.80
C GLY A 613 17.99 3.60 11.76
N GLY A 614 17.82 2.97 10.59
CA GLY A 614 17.13 1.68 10.47
C GLY A 614 15.63 1.70 10.79
N VAL A 615 15.00 2.89 10.82
CA VAL A 615 13.61 3.07 11.27
C VAL A 615 12.65 3.04 10.08
N TYR A 616 11.60 2.23 10.18
CA TYR A 616 10.46 2.27 9.29
C TYR A 616 9.63 3.51 9.60
N LEU A 617 9.62 4.46 8.66
CA LEU A 617 8.83 5.67 8.80
C LEU A 617 7.41 5.53 8.26
N GLY A 618 7.07 4.44 7.54
CA GLY A 618 5.83 4.27 6.77
C GLY A 618 6.11 4.06 5.28
N ALA A 619 5.10 4.27 4.43
CA ALA A 619 5.19 4.16 2.97
C ALA A 619 6.51 4.67 2.34
N PRO A 620 6.92 4.08 1.20
CA PRO A 620 8.27 4.23 0.68
C PRO A 620 8.59 5.66 0.25
N LEU A 621 9.87 5.94 0.39
CA LEU A 621 10.47 7.27 0.46
C LEU A 621 10.48 7.95 -0.88
N ALA A 622 10.57 9.28 -0.86
CA ALA A 622 10.83 9.98 -2.08
C ALA A 622 12.15 9.47 -2.71
N LYS A 623 12.23 9.26 -4.03
CA LYS A 623 13.44 8.71 -4.67
C LYS A 623 14.68 9.53 -4.32
N TYR A 624 14.54 10.85 -4.31
CA TYR A 624 15.61 11.76 -3.92
C TYR A 624 16.00 11.61 -2.43
N GLN A 625 15.03 11.38 -1.54
CA GLN A 625 15.29 11.12 -0.12
C GLN A 625 16.05 9.81 0.09
N TRP A 626 15.68 8.76 -0.65
CA TRP A 626 16.40 7.49 -0.64
C TRP A 626 17.86 7.65 -1.10
N GLN A 627 18.10 8.44 -2.15
CA GLN A 627 19.47 8.74 -2.62
C GLN A 627 20.30 9.47 -1.55
N LEU A 628 19.69 10.42 -0.83
CA LEU A 628 20.36 11.12 0.27
C LEU A 628 20.75 10.16 1.39
N TRP A 629 19.83 9.27 1.78
CA TRP A 629 20.09 8.29 2.82
C TRP A 629 21.14 7.28 2.42
N LYS A 630 21.12 6.83 1.17
CA LYS A 630 22.17 5.97 0.62
C LYS A 630 23.54 6.62 0.74
N GLY A 631 23.67 7.87 0.29
CA GLY A 631 24.93 8.61 0.39
C GLY A 631 25.38 8.82 1.85
N PHE A 632 24.44 9.08 2.76
CA PHE A 632 24.73 9.19 4.20
C PHE A 632 25.22 7.87 4.79
N ASN A 633 24.56 6.76 4.46
CA ASN A 633 24.96 5.43 4.93
C ASN A 633 26.35 5.05 4.40
N GLU A 634 26.61 5.29 3.11
CA GLU A 634 27.94 5.07 2.51
C GLU A 634 29.03 5.86 3.24
N LEU A 635 28.75 7.13 3.56
CA LEU A 635 29.68 7.96 4.33
C LEU A 635 29.89 7.41 5.75
N GLN A 636 28.82 7.02 6.45
CA GLN A 636 28.93 6.41 7.78
C GLN A 636 29.73 5.11 7.78
N PHE A 637 29.48 4.24 6.81
CA PHE A 637 30.24 3.00 6.65
C PHE A 637 31.72 3.28 6.42
N GLU A 638 32.06 4.25 5.56
CA GLU A 638 33.45 4.65 5.33
C GLU A 638 34.09 5.26 6.58
N LEU A 639 33.37 6.10 7.33
CA LEU A 639 33.86 6.64 8.60
C LEU A 639 34.12 5.55 9.64
N ILE A 640 33.20 4.58 9.79
CA ILE A 640 33.39 3.43 10.67
C ILE A 640 34.57 2.59 10.20
N ARG A 641 34.70 2.34 8.90
CA ARG A 641 35.82 1.57 8.33
C ARG A 641 37.16 2.26 8.64
N VAL A 642 37.25 3.57 8.42
CA VAL A 642 38.45 4.36 8.73
C VAL A 642 38.75 4.32 10.22
N ALA A 643 37.75 4.54 11.08
CA ALA A 643 37.93 4.47 12.53
C ALA A 643 38.39 3.09 13.01
N MET A 644 37.84 2.01 12.43
CA MET A 644 38.26 0.64 12.71
C MET A 644 39.70 0.39 12.25
N VAL A 645 40.09 0.88 11.07
CA VAL A 645 41.47 0.80 10.57
C VAL A 645 42.41 1.58 11.50
N GLU A 646 42.07 2.79 11.93
CA GLU A 646 42.89 3.57 12.88
C GLU A 646 42.98 2.95 14.29
N LEU A 647 41.94 2.24 14.72
CA LEU A 647 41.95 1.45 15.96
C LEU A 647 42.86 0.21 15.83
N LEU A 648 42.85 -0.47 14.67
CA LEU A 648 43.66 -1.65 14.41
C LEU A 648 45.14 -1.30 14.12
N ASP A 649 45.38 -0.25 13.34
CA ASP A 649 46.69 0.29 12.97
C ASP A 649 47.35 1.07 14.11
N GLY A 650 46.64 1.31 15.21
CA GLY A 650 47.18 1.83 16.47
C GLY A 650 47.79 3.22 16.35
N SER A 651 47.39 3.97 15.33
CA SER A 651 47.72 5.38 15.15
C SER A 651 46.91 6.27 16.11
N SER A 652 45.69 5.84 16.46
CA SER A 652 44.84 6.48 17.47
C SER A 652 45.35 6.25 18.91
N LEU A 653 45.05 7.19 19.83
CA LEU A 653 45.42 7.07 21.25
C LEU A 653 44.82 5.80 21.89
N ILE A 654 43.58 5.47 21.53
CA ILE A 654 42.87 4.27 22.00
C ILE A 654 43.48 3.01 21.37
N GLY A 655 43.83 3.04 20.08
CA GLY A 655 44.53 1.95 19.42
C GLY A 655 45.91 1.68 20.02
N ARG A 656 46.63 2.73 20.47
CA ARG A 656 47.87 2.57 21.27
C ARG A 656 47.60 1.95 22.63
N GLN A 657 46.61 2.45 23.37
CA GLN A 657 46.24 1.90 24.69
C GLN A 657 45.82 0.43 24.63
N LEU A 658 45.06 0.01 23.61
CA LEU A 658 44.68 -1.38 23.41
C LEU A 658 45.87 -2.26 22.96
N ARG A 659 46.78 -1.71 22.17
CA ARG A 659 48.00 -2.39 21.73
C ARG A 659 49.00 -2.54 22.88
N ASP A 660 49.13 -1.53 23.74
CA ASP A 660 49.98 -1.55 24.93
C ASP A 660 49.40 -2.52 25.98
N ALA A 661 48.07 -2.51 26.19
CA ALA A 661 47.38 -3.49 27.02
C ALA A 661 47.53 -4.93 26.51
N ARG A 662 47.52 -5.15 25.19
CA ARG A 662 47.75 -6.46 24.56
C ARG A 662 49.22 -6.90 24.63
N ASN A 663 50.15 -5.95 24.63
CA ASN A 663 51.59 -6.20 24.70
C ASN A 663 52.14 -6.20 26.14
N GLY A 664 51.27 -6.07 27.15
CA GLY A 664 51.65 -6.07 28.57
C GLY A 664 52.53 -4.89 28.98
N ARG A 665 52.36 -3.72 28.35
CA ARG A 665 53.08 -2.48 28.67
C ARG A 665 52.20 -1.47 29.38
#